data_AF-A0A6A4ZWF9-F1
#
_entry.id   AF-A0A6A4ZWF9-F1
#
_cell.length_a   1.000
_cell.length_b   1.000
_cell.length_c   1.000
_cell.angle_alpha   90.00
_cell.angle_beta   90.00
_cell.angle_gamma   90.00
#
_symmetry.space_group_name_H-M   'P 1'
#
loop_
_entity.id
_entity.type
_entity.pdbx_description
1 polymer ?
#
loop_
_entity_poly.entity_id
_entity_poly.type
_entity_poly.pdbx_seq_one_letter_code
_entity_poly.pdbx_strand_id
1 'polypeptide(L)'
;MKLSKIALIGLLYVAHAHRQDALPASNDSPTVQLDQTSSDKPTPGKIASNAATAAGASENQASEIADGVDTDGLSAASAAQKAGLSDDQAVQVINAVADASNAVVSQSDAAANTAVSIGVPSSQVEKISDAIEGGSSVSSAALAAGLSDEDAAKIILKVAEASVYVAQSSDLAAAAAIDNGATSEQAVKIASSVDNGVSAAVAVASAGLGDAAIVDVVNEVASTSKDVVDPADVAAASILSKGATASQALDIASAVDSGQSASAAATDSGLDYSIIVDVVNGVVDSSSNVADPADVAAATVLKSGATAFQALSIATGIDSGESAVSAASKAGLDPSVVSEVVKQVAQSSANAADPADVAANAAIESGIPDDQVVHLATAIESGKSPAEAAASIGLSDSVASAIQKNVVASSVNQIDTADVAANAAAGYGASDNQILQIATAVDSGTDPGTAVIQAGLPAAAATQVDSAVQPIDISDDAVTQGQVAAAAALQAGASEEQADQIIDAIDNNDTSAAAASTQAGLSDDQSAKVITAVVNDASDVPSQAEAAADAAAEAGATSDQVQQISDAVDNGSSVSAAVDAAGLTDDQAAQVVDAATDAADDIADPADVAAAAAIDSGATTSQAIDIASDVDAGTSAAAAAADAGLPTDAVAEVVSQVADSSENVADPADVAADAALDNGATPAQASDVAAAVDSGSSASAAAADAGLDASVVADVVDQVADSSDNVADSADVAADAAAEAGASPDQVSQVAAAVDSGATPTDAAADAGLSADAVATVDDSVDASNDNSADSADVAADAAADAGASDDQVAQVASAVDDGASPSDAASDAGLSDAVAAQVDQTVD
;
A
#
# COMPACT_ATOMS: atom_id res chain seq x y z
N MET A 1 40.94 39.58 36.45
CA MET A 1 41.09 38.34 35.66
C MET A 1 39.77 37.60 35.73
N LYS A 2 39.10 37.46 34.58
CA LYS A 2 37.85 36.71 34.41
C LYS A 2 38.23 35.24 34.24
N LEU A 3 37.73 34.36 35.10
CA LEU A 3 37.71 32.92 34.83
C LEU A 3 36.40 32.61 34.10
N SER A 4 36.50 31.82 33.02
CA SER A 4 35.40 31.44 32.13
C SER A 4 34.41 30.52 32.84
N LYS A 5 33.10 30.73 32.60
CA LYS A 5 31.98 29.95 33.17
C LYS A 5 32.09 28.44 32.89
N ILE A 6 32.82 28.04 31.85
CA ILE A 6 33.07 26.63 31.50
C ILE A 6 33.88 25.90 32.59
N ALA A 7 34.77 26.60 33.29
CA ALA A 7 35.56 25.99 34.37
C ALA A 7 34.76 25.76 35.67
N LEU A 8 33.59 26.40 35.83
CA LEU A 8 32.75 26.25 37.03
C LEU A 8 31.81 25.04 36.92
N ILE A 9 31.35 24.73 35.70
CA ILE A 9 30.49 23.55 35.44
C ILE A 9 31.32 22.25 35.57
N GLY A 10 32.56 22.23 35.05
CA GLY A 10 33.45 21.08 35.21
C GLY A 10 33.85 20.75 36.65
N LEU A 11 33.83 21.74 37.57
CA LEU A 11 34.16 21.50 38.99
C LEU A 11 32.95 21.02 39.81
N LEU A 12 31.72 21.31 39.37
CA LEU A 12 30.49 20.86 40.02
C LEU A 12 30.18 19.38 39.69
N TYR A 13 30.53 18.92 38.49
CA TYR A 13 30.31 17.53 38.09
C TYR A 13 31.21 16.54 38.83
N VAL A 14 32.49 16.89 39.07
CA VAL A 14 33.44 16.04 39.80
C VAL A 14 33.11 15.92 41.30
N ALA A 15 32.34 16.85 41.87
CA ALA A 15 31.96 16.81 43.28
C ALA A 15 30.75 15.91 43.58
N HIS A 16 29.93 15.58 42.58
CA HIS A 16 28.76 14.70 42.77
C HIS A 16 29.14 13.20 42.73
N ALA A 17 30.19 12.83 41.98
CA ALA A 17 30.64 11.45 41.82
C ALA A 17 31.44 10.86 43.02
N HIS A 18 31.52 11.55 44.18
CA HIS A 18 32.33 11.12 45.33
C HIS A 18 31.59 11.02 46.67
N ARG A 19 30.27 10.77 46.64
CA ARG A 19 29.53 10.37 47.85
C ARG A 19 28.64 9.15 47.59
N GLN A 20 29.26 7.99 47.48
CA GLN A 20 28.69 6.72 47.94
C GLN A 20 29.82 5.70 48.02
N ASP A 21 30.32 5.49 49.23
CA ASP A 21 31.19 4.38 49.56
C ASP A 21 30.68 3.82 50.89
N ALA A 22 30.20 2.56 50.88
CA ALA A 22 30.44 1.53 51.91
C ALA A 22 29.35 0.41 51.96
N LEU A 23 29.76 -0.78 51.45
CA LEU A 23 29.50 -2.17 51.90
C LEU A 23 28.58 -3.07 51.05
N PRO A 24 28.84 -4.41 51.00
CA PRO A 24 30.12 -5.11 50.88
C PRO A 24 30.15 -6.09 49.68
N ALA A 25 31.37 -6.41 49.25
CA ALA A 25 31.66 -7.37 48.18
C ALA A 25 31.16 -8.80 48.48
N SER A 26 30.30 -9.33 47.60
CA SER A 26 30.25 -10.76 47.26
C SER A 26 29.38 -10.99 46.01
N ASN A 27 29.98 -10.86 44.83
CA ASN A 27 29.66 -11.69 43.67
C ASN A 27 30.80 -11.52 42.66
N ASP A 28 31.64 -12.55 42.57
CA ASP A 28 32.65 -12.67 41.53
C ASP A 28 31.94 -12.94 40.20
N SER A 29 31.54 -11.89 39.49
CA SER A 29 31.26 -11.96 38.06
C SER A 29 32.59 -11.76 37.31
N PRO A 30 32.94 -12.60 36.31
CA PRO A 30 34.22 -12.49 35.62
C PRO A 30 34.29 -11.16 34.88
N THR A 31 35.29 -10.33 35.21
CA THR A 31 35.61 -9.13 34.43
C THR A 31 36.28 -9.58 33.15
N VAL A 32 35.61 -9.41 32.01
CA VAL A 32 36.19 -9.68 30.68
C VAL A 32 37.29 -8.65 30.42
N GLN A 33 38.56 -9.07 30.50
CA GLN A 33 39.68 -8.27 30.00
C GLN A 33 39.72 -8.40 28.47
N LEU A 34 39.23 -7.39 27.76
CA LEU A 34 39.44 -7.25 26.33
C LEU A 34 40.87 -6.74 26.08
N ASP A 35 41.62 -7.48 25.26
CA ASP A 35 42.97 -7.11 24.82
C ASP A 35 42.91 -5.85 23.94
N GLN A 36 43.30 -4.71 24.51
CA GLN A 36 43.26 -3.38 23.89
C GLN A 36 44.42 -3.12 22.91
N THR A 37 44.88 -4.15 22.16
CA THR A 37 46.06 -4.01 21.28
C THR A 37 45.78 -3.99 19.77
N SER A 38 44.53 -4.02 19.31
CA SER A 38 44.17 -3.77 17.90
C SER A 38 43.47 -2.43 17.70
N SER A 39 43.79 -1.74 16.60
CA SER A 39 43.24 -0.43 16.21
C SER A 39 41.80 -0.45 15.69
N ASP A 40 41.11 -1.59 15.76
CA ASP A 40 39.72 -1.73 15.35
C ASP A 40 38.84 -1.73 16.60
N LYS A 41 37.88 -0.80 16.68
CA LYS A 41 36.81 -0.90 17.68
C LYS A 41 36.03 -2.19 17.38
N PRO A 42 35.77 -3.06 18.36
CA PRO A 42 34.95 -4.24 18.14
C PRO A 42 33.53 -3.81 17.72
N THR A 43 32.96 -4.48 16.72
CA THR A 43 31.56 -4.28 16.29
C THR A 43 30.59 -4.81 17.35
N PRO A 44 29.35 -4.29 17.42
CA PRO A 44 28.34 -4.78 18.36
C PRO A 44 28.13 -6.30 18.29
N GLY A 45 28.04 -6.89 17.10
CA GLY A 45 27.89 -8.34 16.93
C GLY A 45 29.10 -9.13 17.42
N LYS A 46 30.31 -8.60 17.26
CA LYS A 46 31.53 -9.20 17.84
C LYS A 46 31.55 -9.11 19.37
N ILE A 47 30.97 -8.08 19.96
CA ILE A 47 30.83 -7.97 21.42
C ILE A 47 29.81 -8.99 21.92
N ALA A 48 28.65 -9.06 21.25
CA ALA A 48 27.56 -9.99 21.57
C ALA A 48 28.01 -11.46 21.47
N SER A 49 28.73 -11.82 20.40
CA SER A 49 29.32 -13.15 20.19
C SER A 49 30.31 -13.56 21.29
N ASN A 50 31.18 -12.64 21.71
CA ASN A 50 32.13 -12.89 22.78
C ASN A 50 31.44 -13.05 24.14
N ALA A 51 30.38 -12.28 24.38
CA ALA A 51 29.57 -12.40 25.58
C ALA A 51 28.80 -13.73 25.61
N ALA A 52 28.27 -14.17 24.46
CA ALA A 52 27.55 -15.43 24.32
C ALA A 52 28.46 -16.63 24.57
N THR A 53 29.67 -16.59 24.02
CA THR A 53 30.71 -17.58 24.29
C THR A 53 31.08 -17.62 25.78
N ALA A 54 31.17 -16.46 26.44
CA ALA A 54 31.43 -16.38 27.87
C ALA A 54 30.26 -16.89 28.74
N ALA A 55 29.03 -16.74 28.26
CA ALA A 55 27.81 -17.29 28.85
C ALA A 55 27.62 -18.80 28.55
N GLY A 56 28.53 -19.42 27.79
CA GLY A 56 28.53 -20.85 27.50
C GLY A 56 27.72 -21.27 26.26
N ALA A 57 27.42 -20.34 25.35
CA ALA A 57 26.87 -20.65 24.03
C ALA A 57 27.89 -21.43 23.17
N SER A 58 27.39 -22.21 22.21
CA SER A 58 28.26 -22.87 21.21
C SER A 58 28.82 -21.88 20.20
N GLU A 59 29.90 -22.27 19.49
CA GLU A 59 30.51 -21.43 18.44
C GLU A 59 29.52 -21.06 17.33
N ASN A 60 28.58 -21.97 17.00
CA ASN A 60 27.53 -21.69 16.01
C ASN A 60 26.55 -20.62 16.52
N GLN A 61 26.06 -20.78 17.76
CA GLN A 61 25.14 -19.81 18.38
C GLN A 61 25.80 -18.44 18.54
N ALA A 62 27.09 -18.39 18.90
CA ALA A 62 27.83 -17.14 18.99
C ALA A 62 28.08 -16.50 17.61
N SER A 63 28.18 -17.29 16.53
CA SER A 63 28.28 -16.79 15.15
C SER A 63 26.93 -16.25 14.68
N GLU A 64 25.84 -17.00 14.89
CA GLU A 64 24.47 -16.59 14.57
C GLU A 64 24.08 -15.28 15.28
N ILE A 65 24.53 -15.08 16.53
CA ILE A 65 24.35 -13.80 17.22
C ILE A 65 25.17 -12.68 16.57
N ALA A 66 26.40 -12.96 16.13
CA ALA A 66 27.23 -11.96 15.47
C ALA A 66 26.61 -11.51 14.14
N ASP A 67 26.16 -12.48 13.35
CA ASP A 67 25.56 -12.25 12.04
C ASP A 67 24.19 -11.59 12.18
N GLY A 68 23.38 -12.03 13.15
CA GLY A 68 22.11 -11.39 13.49
C GLY A 68 22.26 -9.91 13.85
N VAL A 69 23.28 -9.55 14.64
CA VAL A 69 23.48 -8.15 15.07
C VAL A 69 24.20 -7.29 14.03
N ASP A 70 25.26 -7.80 13.39
CA ASP A 70 26.07 -7.00 12.45
C ASP A 70 25.56 -7.05 10.99
N THR A 71 24.80 -8.09 10.60
CA THR A 71 24.32 -8.32 9.22
C THR A 71 22.81 -8.16 9.11
N ASP A 72 22.04 -8.80 10.00
CA ASP A 72 20.57 -8.75 9.95
C ASP A 72 19.99 -7.52 10.69
N GLY A 73 20.84 -6.74 11.37
CA GLY A 73 20.43 -5.54 12.12
C GLY A 73 19.63 -5.82 13.40
N LEU A 74 19.55 -7.08 13.84
CA LEU A 74 18.79 -7.51 15.01
C LEU A 74 19.38 -6.96 16.31
N SER A 75 18.51 -6.75 17.30
CA SER A 75 18.94 -6.48 18.66
C SER A 75 19.75 -7.66 19.24
N ALA A 76 20.61 -7.38 20.23
CA ALA A 76 21.35 -8.44 20.91
C ALA A 76 20.43 -9.45 21.64
N ALA A 77 19.19 -9.05 21.94
CA ALA A 77 18.18 -9.92 22.54
C ALA A 77 17.58 -10.86 21.49
N SER A 78 17.07 -10.32 20.38
CA SER A 78 16.46 -11.07 19.28
C SER A 78 17.47 -12.04 18.65
N ALA A 79 18.72 -11.60 18.48
CA ALA A 79 19.81 -12.45 17.98
C ALA A 79 20.15 -13.60 18.95
N ALA A 80 20.07 -13.37 20.27
CA ALA A 80 20.33 -14.43 21.27
C ALA A 80 19.21 -15.48 21.32
N GLN A 81 17.98 -15.08 21.02
CA GLN A 81 16.83 -15.99 20.96
C GLN A 81 16.77 -16.77 19.64
N LYS A 82 17.05 -16.12 18.50
CA LYS A 82 17.24 -16.77 17.19
C LYS A 82 18.32 -17.86 17.27
N ALA A 83 19.39 -17.59 18.03
CA ALA A 83 20.44 -18.56 18.32
C ALA A 83 20.10 -19.58 19.43
N GLY A 84 18.88 -19.58 19.97
CA GLY A 84 18.39 -20.56 20.95
C GLY A 84 19.13 -20.57 22.29
N LEU A 85 19.59 -19.41 22.78
CA LEU A 85 20.18 -19.32 24.12
C LEU A 85 19.11 -19.45 25.22
N SER A 86 19.49 -19.99 26.37
CA SER A 86 18.60 -19.95 27.55
C SER A 86 18.47 -18.53 28.11
N ASP A 87 17.37 -18.23 28.80
CA ASP A 87 17.09 -16.91 29.38
C ASP A 87 18.27 -16.34 30.18
N ASP A 88 18.90 -17.16 31.04
CA ASP A 88 20.05 -16.75 31.86
C ASP A 88 21.31 -16.43 31.03
N GLN A 89 21.43 -17.02 29.83
CA GLN A 89 22.53 -16.77 28.91
C GLN A 89 22.25 -15.55 28.04
N ALA A 90 21.03 -15.39 27.53
CA ALA A 90 20.59 -14.21 26.79
C ALA A 90 20.76 -12.94 27.63
N VAL A 91 20.35 -12.98 28.92
CA VAL A 91 20.54 -11.87 29.87
C VAL A 91 22.03 -11.51 30.06
N GLN A 92 22.94 -12.48 30.02
CA GLN A 92 24.38 -12.19 30.11
C GLN A 92 24.95 -11.54 28.85
N VAL A 93 24.43 -11.92 27.67
CA VAL A 93 24.80 -11.31 26.37
C VAL A 93 24.34 -9.86 26.32
N ILE A 94 23.06 -9.62 26.63
CA ILE A 94 22.44 -8.29 26.61
C ILE A 94 23.19 -7.32 27.54
N ASN A 95 23.44 -7.73 28.79
CA ASN A 95 24.17 -6.88 29.76
C ASN A 95 25.61 -6.56 29.31
N ALA A 96 26.30 -7.51 28.69
CA ALA A 96 27.67 -7.31 28.24
C ALA A 96 27.77 -6.39 27.01
N VAL A 97 26.78 -6.43 26.11
CA VAL A 97 26.67 -5.49 24.98
C VAL A 97 26.36 -4.08 25.49
N ALA A 98 25.44 -3.95 26.45
CA ALA A 98 25.09 -2.68 27.09
C ALA A 98 26.28 -2.04 27.84
N ASP A 99 27.05 -2.83 28.60
CA ASP A 99 28.24 -2.35 29.32
C ASP A 99 29.37 -1.88 28.39
N ALA A 100 29.44 -2.43 27.16
CA ALA A 100 30.47 -2.11 26.18
C ALA A 100 30.12 -0.92 25.27
N SER A 101 28.82 -0.68 25.00
CA SER A 101 28.33 0.34 24.06
C SER A 101 27.83 1.61 24.75
N ASN A 102 28.75 2.38 25.33
CA ASN A 102 28.42 3.67 25.96
C ASN A 102 28.21 4.83 24.94
N ALA A 103 27.73 4.58 23.71
CA ALA A 103 27.62 5.64 22.69
C ALA A 103 26.56 5.52 21.57
N VAL A 104 25.92 4.38 21.29
CA VAL A 104 24.78 4.30 20.34
C VAL A 104 23.93 3.10 20.76
N VAL A 105 22.72 3.35 21.22
CA VAL A 105 21.74 2.32 21.62
C VAL A 105 20.43 2.72 20.94
N SER A 106 19.79 1.79 20.21
CA SER A 106 18.48 2.02 19.61
C SER A 106 17.42 2.21 20.71
N GLN A 107 16.25 2.79 20.39
CA GLN A 107 15.16 2.88 21.36
C GLN A 107 14.75 1.50 21.91
N SER A 108 14.67 0.50 21.01
CA SER A 108 14.40 -0.91 21.33
C SER A 108 15.39 -1.45 22.36
N ASP A 109 16.70 -1.25 22.13
CA ASP A 109 17.74 -1.72 23.05
C ASP A 109 17.67 -1.01 24.42
N ALA A 110 17.37 0.29 24.46
CA ALA A 110 17.24 1.05 25.70
C ALA A 110 15.99 0.61 26.51
N ALA A 111 14.89 0.34 25.82
CA ALA A 111 13.65 -0.15 26.40
C ALA A 111 13.83 -1.56 26.96
N ALA A 112 14.41 -2.46 26.16
CA ALA A 112 14.68 -3.84 26.54
C ALA A 112 15.62 -3.94 27.75
N ASN A 113 16.72 -3.17 27.74
CA ASN A 113 17.64 -3.12 28.88
C ASN A 113 16.96 -2.65 30.17
N THR A 114 16.08 -1.66 30.06
CA THR A 114 15.35 -1.14 31.22
C THR A 114 14.34 -2.15 31.73
N ALA A 115 13.58 -2.79 30.84
CA ALA A 115 12.62 -3.84 31.15
C ALA A 115 13.30 -5.02 31.87
N VAL A 116 14.46 -5.48 31.38
CA VAL A 116 15.26 -6.51 32.05
C VAL A 116 15.74 -6.03 33.42
N SER A 117 16.20 -4.79 33.55
CA SER A 117 16.73 -4.25 34.81
C SER A 117 15.68 -4.12 35.93
N ILE A 118 14.40 -3.97 35.56
CA ILE A 118 13.27 -3.91 36.50
C ILE A 118 12.61 -5.29 36.70
N GLY A 119 13.12 -6.34 36.06
CA GLY A 119 12.71 -7.73 36.27
C GLY A 119 11.53 -8.20 35.40
N VAL A 120 11.33 -7.58 34.24
CA VAL A 120 10.34 -8.02 33.24
C VAL A 120 10.78 -9.36 32.62
N PRO A 121 9.88 -10.35 32.48
CA PRO A 121 10.15 -11.62 31.80
C PRO A 121 10.67 -11.45 30.37
N SER A 122 11.59 -12.32 29.93
CA SER A 122 12.18 -12.30 28.58
C SER A 122 11.13 -12.26 27.46
N SER A 123 10.06 -13.05 27.59
CA SER A 123 8.96 -13.08 26.62
C SER A 123 8.15 -11.77 26.52
N GLN A 124 8.22 -10.89 27.52
CA GLN A 124 7.59 -9.57 27.48
C GLN A 124 8.59 -8.50 27.01
N VAL A 125 9.88 -8.71 27.25
CA VAL A 125 10.96 -7.86 26.72
C VAL A 125 11.03 -7.95 25.20
N GLU A 126 10.89 -9.16 24.65
CA GLU A 126 10.81 -9.43 23.20
C GLU A 126 9.65 -8.67 22.55
N LYS A 127 8.43 -8.82 23.08
CA LYS A 127 7.25 -8.05 22.62
C LYS A 127 7.44 -6.54 22.64
N ILE A 128 8.19 -6.02 23.61
CA ILE A 128 8.50 -4.58 23.68
C ILE A 128 9.46 -4.20 22.55
N SER A 129 10.52 -4.98 22.34
CA SER A 129 11.49 -4.75 21.27
C SER A 129 10.87 -4.85 19.89
N ASP A 130 10.11 -5.91 19.60
CA ASP A 130 9.51 -6.14 18.30
C ASP A 130 8.47 -5.06 17.96
N ALA A 131 7.66 -4.65 18.95
CA ALA A 131 6.69 -3.56 18.76
C ALA A 131 7.39 -2.21 18.47
N ILE A 132 8.50 -1.91 19.16
CA ILE A 132 9.28 -0.68 18.91
C ILE A 132 9.97 -0.73 17.54
N GLU A 133 10.47 -1.90 17.12
CA GLU A 133 11.07 -2.09 15.80
C GLU A 133 10.03 -1.99 14.67
N GLY A 134 8.79 -2.42 14.92
CA GLY A 134 7.61 -2.18 14.09
C GLY A 134 7.00 -0.77 14.18
N GLY A 135 7.69 0.18 14.81
CA GLY A 135 7.31 1.60 14.83
C GLY A 135 6.45 2.07 16.02
N SER A 136 6.09 1.19 16.95
CA SER A 136 5.33 1.56 18.15
C SER A 136 6.13 2.43 19.12
N SER A 137 5.45 3.32 19.85
CA SER A 137 6.06 4.06 20.96
C SER A 137 6.48 3.12 22.10
N VAL A 138 7.44 3.54 22.92
CA VAL A 138 7.89 2.74 24.07
C VAL A 138 6.75 2.51 25.06
N SER A 139 5.88 3.51 25.20
CA SER A 139 4.69 3.41 26.06
C SER A 139 3.67 2.39 25.55
N SER A 140 3.37 2.40 24.24
CA SER A 140 2.42 1.50 23.61
C SER A 140 2.95 0.07 23.58
N ALA A 141 4.24 -0.11 23.28
CA ALA A 141 4.92 -1.40 23.35
C ALA A 141 4.90 -2.00 24.77
N ALA A 142 5.18 -1.19 25.79
CA ALA A 142 5.15 -1.64 27.19
C ALA A 142 3.74 -2.06 27.65
N LEU A 143 2.69 -1.33 27.22
CA LEU A 143 1.30 -1.67 27.52
C LEU A 143 0.84 -2.93 26.78
N ALA A 144 1.17 -3.06 25.49
CA ALA A 144 0.86 -4.24 24.68
C ALA A 144 1.54 -5.51 25.23
N ALA A 145 2.74 -5.37 25.79
CA ALA A 145 3.43 -6.44 26.51
C ALA A 145 2.83 -6.76 27.90
N GLY A 146 1.82 -6.00 28.36
CA GLY A 146 1.08 -6.26 29.60
C GLY A 146 1.81 -5.79 30.87
N LEU A 147 2.68 -4.78 30.78
CA LEU A 147 3.36 -4.21 31.94
C LEU A 147 2.42 -3.34 32.76
N SER A 148 2.75 -3.15 34.04
CA SER A 148 2.04 -2.18 34.88
C SER A 148 2.40 -0.74 34.48
N ASP A 149 1.50 0.21 34.70
CA ASP A 149 1.76 1.64 34.45
C ASP A 149 3.03 2.14 35.14
N GLU A 150 3.36 1.58 36.32
CA GLU A 150 4.56 1.94 37.07
C GLU A 150 5.84 1.44 36.38
N ASP A 151 5.80 0.27 35.77
CA ASP A 151 6.94 -0.32 35.08
C ASP A 151 7.10 0.26 33.67
N ALA A 152 6.00 0.52 32.97
CA ALA A 152 5.99 1.28 31.72
C ALA A 152 6.58 2.69 31.91
N ALA A 153 6.16 3.42 32.94
CA ALA A 153 6.70 4.75 33.24
C ALA A 153 8.21 4.74 33.56
N LYS A 154 8.72 3.69 34.20
CA LYS A 154 10.17 3.53 34.46
C LYS A 154 10.95 3.30 33.17
N ILE A 155 10.39 2.52 32.24
CA ILE A 155 10.99 2.27 30.93
C ILE A 155 11.03 3.57 30.11
N ILE A 156 9.89 4.27 30.01
CA ILE A 156 9.78 5.57 29.29
C ILE A 156 10.82 6.57 29.79
N LEU A 157 10.92 6.77 31.12
CA LEU A 157 11.87 7.73 31.71
C LEU A 157 13.32 7.35 31.39
N LYS A 158 13.65 6.06 31.44
CA LYS A 158 15.02 5.58 31.20
C LYS A 158 15.42 5.67 29.73
N VAL A 159 14.48 5.40 28.82
CA VAL A 159 14.70 5.57 27.38
C VAL A 159 14.90 7.04 27.04
N ALA A 160 14.05 7.94 27.57
CA ALA A 160 14.20 9.38 27.39
C ALA A 160 15.53 9.94 27.97
N GLU A 161 16.05 9.35 29.05
CA GLU A 161 17.37 9.68 29.61
C GLU A 161 18.55 9.14 28.77
N ALA A 162 18.35 8.04 28.04
CA ALA A 162 19.39 7.30 27.34
C ALA A 162 19.53 7.68 25.86
N SER A 163 18.45 8.10 25.20
CA SER A 163 18.43 8.40 23.77
C SER A 163 18.93 9.83 23.49
N VAL A 164 20.06 9.94 22.78
CA VAL A 164 20.52 11.21 22.19
C VAL A 164 19.94 11.41 20.77
N TYR A 165 19.20 10.42 20.25
CA TYR A 165 18.56 10.46 18.94
C TYR A 165 17.11 9.98 19.06
N VAL A 166 16.20 10.79 18.51
CA VAL A 166 14.77 10.58 18.24
C VAL A 166 14.07 9.81 19.35
N ALA A 167 13.37 10.49 20.25
CA ALA A 167 12.28 9.89 21.04
C ALA A 167 10.96 10.42 20.46
N GLN A 168 9.95 9.56 20.34
CA GLN A 168 8.63 9.96 19.84
C GLN A 168 8.02 11.04 20.75
N SER A 169 7.16 11.90 20.18
CA SER A 169 6.57 13.05 20.89
C SER A 169 5.81 12.64 22.15
N SER A 170 5.16 11.47 22.13
CA SER A 170 4.44 10.87 23.24
C SER A 170 5.33 10.50 24.43
N ASP A 171 6.46 9.86 24.16
CA ASP A 171 7.44 9.47 25.19
C ASP A 171 8.11 10.71 25.82
N LEU A 172 8.38 11.73 25.02
CA LEU A 172 8.88 13.03 25.50
C LEU A 172 7.86 13.75 26.39
N ALA A 173 6.59 13.77 25.96
CA ALA A 173 5.51 14.41 26.70
C ALA A 173 5.31 13.74 28.07
N ALA A 174 5.35 12.41 28.10
CA ALA A 174 5.23 11.64 29.33
C ALA A 174 6.43 11.83 30.26
N ALA A 175 7.66 11.80 29.74
CA ALA A 175 8.87 12.03 30.53
C ALA A 175 8.90 13.44 31.14
N ALA A 176 8.60 14.47 30.34
CA ALA A 176 8.51 15.85 30.81
C ALA A 176 7.37 16.05 31.83
N ALA A 177 6.26 15.32 31.70
CA ALA A 177 5.17 15.34 32.67
C ALA A 177 5.58 14.72 34.02
N ILE A 178 6.36 13.62 34.00
CA ILE A 178 6.91 13.00 35.21
C ILE A 178 7.83 13.97 35.96
N ASP A 179 8.70 14.68 35.25
CA ASP A 179 9.56 15.71 35.82
C ASP A 179 8.76 16.88 36.45
N ASN A 180 7.54 17.10 35.95
CA ASN A 180 6.58 18.06 36.47
C ASN A 180 5.61 17.49 37.54
N GLY A 181 5.88 16.28 38.03
CA GLY A 181 5.17 15.67 39.15
C GLY A 181 3.93 14.86 38.78
N ALA A 182 3.81 14.41 37.53
CA ALA A 182 2.80 13.43 37.13
C ALA A 182 3.00 12.09 37.86
N THR A 183 1.90 11.40 38.17
CA THR A 183 1.96 9.98 38.55
C THR A 183 2.25 9.12 37.33
N SER A 184 2.69 7.87 37.56
CA SER A 184 2.89 6.90 36.48
C SER A 184 1.64 6.70 35.61
N GLU A 185 0.46 6.60 36.24
CA GLU A 185 -0.84 6.52 35.55
C GLU A 185 -1.13 7.76 34.68
N GLN A 186 -0.80 8.96 35.18
CA GLN A 186 -0.95 10.21 34.41
C GLN A 186 0.02 10.28 33.23
N ALA A 187 1.27 9.85 33.42
CA ALA A 187 2.29 9.85 32.38
C ALA A 187 1.95 8.88 31.24
N VAL A 188 1.51 7.67 31.58
CA VAL A 188 1.04 6.68 30.59
C VAL A 188 -0.18 7.21 29.84
N LYS A 189 -1.15 7.80 30.55
CA LYS A 189 -2.32 8.42 29.91
C LYS A 189 -1.94 9.56 28.95
N ILE A 190 -0.93 10.36 29.29
CA ILE A 190 -0.41 11.42 28.41
C ILE A 190 0.22 10.81 27.16
N ALA A 191 1.11 9.81 27.32
CA ALA A 191 1.74 9.13 26.19
C ALA A 191 0.69 8.54 25.23
N SER A 192 -0.26 7.77 25.75
CA SER A 192 -1.32 7.18 24.93
C SER A 192 -2.25 8.22 24.29
N SER A 193 -2.49 9.37 24.93
CA SER A 193 -3.30 10.42 24.28
C SER A 193 -2.54 11.02 23.08
N VAL A 194 -1.23 11.23 23.24
CA VAL A 194 -0.38 11.77 22.18
C VAL A 194 -0.20 10.78 21.03
N ASP A 195 -0.06 9.49 21.31
CA ASP A 195 -0.05 8.43 20.28
C ASP A 195 -1.36 8.39 19.48
N ASN A 196 -2.49 8.77 20.10
CA ASN A 196 -3.81 8.86 19.44
C ASN A 196 -4.05 10.24 18.78
N GLY A 197 -2.99 11.01 18.51
CA GLY A 197 -3.07 12.28 17.78
C GLY A 197 -3.59 13.47 18.59
N VAL A 198 -3.57 13.41 19.93
CA VAL A 198 -3.90 14.56 20.79
C VAL A 198 -2.63 15.34 21.13
N SER A 199 -2.63 16.65 20.97
CA SER A 199 -1.48 17.48 21.34
C SER A 199 -1.03 17.29 22.79
N ALA A 200 0.28 17.40 23.04
CA ALA A 200 0.86 17.27 24.38
C ALA A 200 0.24 18.29 25.36
N ALA A 201 -0.12 19.49 24.90
CA ALA A 201 -0.83 20.49 25.69
C ALA A 201 -2.18 19.96 26.21
N VAL A 202 -3.00 19.37 25.33
CA VAL A 202 -4.33 18.85 25.66
C VAL A 202 -4.24 17.57 26.48
N ALA A 203 -3.27 16.70 26.20
CA ALA A 203 -3.01 15.49 26.95
C ALA A 203 -2.64 15.79 28.41
N VAL A 204 -1.72 16.73 28.65
CA VAL A 204 -1.28 17.15 30.00
C VAL A 204 -2.43 17.79 30.78
N ALA A 205 -3.24 18.63 30.14
CA ALA A 205 -4.41 19.23 30.77
C ALA A 205 -5.47 18.17 31.14
N SER A 206 -5.72 17.21 30.25
CA SER A 206 -6.68 16.10 30.42
C SER A 206 -6.23 15.07 31.47
N ALA A 207 -4.93 15.01 31.75
CA ALA A 207 -4.36 14.27 32.88
C ALA A 207 -4.49 15.03 34.22
N GLY A 208 -4.97 16.27 34.21
CA GLY A 208 -5.22 17.08 35.41
C GLY A 208 -3.96 17.75 35.99
N LEU A 209 -2.93 17.93 35.18
CA LEU A 209 -1.72 18.66 35.56
C LEU A 209 -1.94 20.17 35.39
N GLY A 210 -1.21 20.97 36.19
CA GLY A 210 -1.40 22.42 36.24
C GLY A 210 -0.65 23.18 35.15
N ASP A 211 -0.98 24.46 34.97
CA ASP A 211 -0.42 25.37 33.97
C ASP A 211 1.11 25.33 33.80
N ALA A 212 1.86 25.14 34.89
CA ALA A 212 3.32 25.05 34.83
C ALA A 212 3.80 23.78 34.09
N ALA A 213 3.13 22.65 34.29
CA ALA A 213 3.44 21.40 33.61
C ALA A 213 3.10 21.49 32.12
N ILE A 214 1.99 22.12 31.76
CA ILE A 214 1.62 22.37 30.35
C ILE A 214 2.72 23.16 29.65
N VAL A 215 3.20 24.23 30.29
CA VAL A 215 4.26 25.07 29.70
C VAL A 215 5.57 24.31 29.54
N ASP A 216 6.00 23.56 30.54
CA ASP A 216 7.28 22.88 30.51
C ASP A 216 7.26 21.69 29.52
N VAL A 217 6.18 20.92 29.48
CA VAL A 217 6.02 19.78 28.55
C VAL A 217 5.96 20.24 27.09
N VAL A 218 5.12 21.23 26.78
CA VAL A 218 4.96 21.73 25.40
C VAL A 218 6.27 22.32 24.86
N ASN A 219 7.03 23.03 25.69
CA ASN A 219 8.33 23.56 25.27
C ASN A 219 9.39 22.46 25.05
N GLU A 220 9.37 21.40 25.86
CA GLU A 220 10.32 20.28 25.73
C GLU A 220 10.05 19.46 24.46
N VAL A 221 8.77 19.14 24.20
CA VAL A 221 8.33 18.42 22.99
C VAL A 221 8.67 19.22 21.72
N ALA A 222 8.31 20.51 21.69
CA ALA A 222 8.51 21.37 20.53
C ALA A 222 9.99 21.72 20.26
N SER A 223 10.88 21.63 21.26
CA SER A 223 12.31 21.98 21.09
C SER A 223 13.22 20.80 20.76
N THR A 224 12.74 19.58 20.97
CA THR A 224 13.56 18.36 20.86
C THR A 224 13.20 17.51 19.64
N SER A 225 11.93 17.47 19.23
CA SER A 225 11.52 16.82 17.97
C SER A 225 11.76 17.79 16.81
N LYS A 226 12.58 17.38 15.83
CA LYS A 226 12.87 18.18 14.63
C LYS A 226 12.24 17.66 13.35
N ASP A 227 11.72 16.43 13.38
CA ASP A 227 11.28 15.73 12.17
C ASP A 227 9.80 15.29 12.20
N VAL A 228 9.13 15.31 13.37
CA VAL A 228 7.66 15.08 13.49
C VAL A 228 7.13 15.85 14.71
N VAL A 229 6.61 17.07 14.52
CA VAL A 229 5.98 17.85 15.59
C VAL A 229 4.56 18.18 15.20
N ASP A 230 3.62 17.84 16.07
CA ASP A 230 2.21 18.23 15.97
C ASP A 230 2.10 19.77 15.82
N PRO A 231 1.43 20.28 14.76
CA PRO A 231 1.18 21.70 14.56
C PRO A 231 0.55 22.41 15.77
N ALA A 232 -0.31 21.73 16.53
CA ALA A 232 -0.94 22.26 17.73
C ALA A 232 0.08 22.53 18.85
N ASP A 233 1.04 21.62 19.04
CA ASP A 233 2.11 21.77 20.03
C ASP A 233 3.10 22.88 19.63
N VAL A 234 3.41 23.01 18.34
CA VAL A 234 4.24 24.11 17.82
C VAL A 234 3.54 25.46 18.00
N ALA A 235 2.23 25.54 17.72
CA ALA A 235 1.44 26.74 17.91
C ALA A 235 1.36 27.15 19.39
N ALA A 236 1.09 26.18 20.27
CA ALA A 236 1.08 26.37 21.71
C ALA A 236 2.43 26.84 22.26
N ALA A 237 3.53 26.19 21.88
CA ALA A 237 4.90 26.57 22.27
C ALA A 237 5.24 27.99 21.81
N SER A 238 4.87 28.34 20.57
CA SER A 238 5.13 29.63 19.96
C SER A 238 4.49 30.77 20.75
N ILE A 239 3.24 30.64 21.18
CA ILE A 239 2.58 31.69 21.98
C ILE A 239 3.10 31.76 23.42
N LEU A 240 3.46 30.62 24.02
CA LEU A 240 4.01 30.55 25.38
C LEU A 240 5.36 31.25 25.45
N SER A 241 6.20 31.09 24.41
CA SER A 241 7.49 31.78 24.28
C SER A 241 7.36 33.31 24.26
N LYS A 242 6.17 33.84 23.96
CA LYS A 242 5.83 35.27 23.91
C LYS A 242 5.04 35.77 25.12
N GLY A 243 4.82 34.91 26.11
CA GLY A 243 4.17 35.26 27.37
C GLY A 243 2.64 35.15 27.35
N ALA A 244 2.07 34.36 26.43
CA ALA A 244 0.69 33.90 26.55
C ALA A 244 0.50 33.01 27.79
N THR A 245 -0.75 32.87 28.22
CA THR A 245 -1.10 31.99 29.36
C THR A 245 -1.25 30.53 28.91
N ALA A 246 -1.09 29.58 29.83
CA ALA A 246 -1.35 28.17 29.56
C ALA A 246 -2.78 27.92 29.07
N SER A 247 -3.76 28.69 29.54
CA SER A 247 -5.15 28.62 29.04
C SER A 247 -5.24 29.02 27.56
N GLN A 248 -4.53 30.06 27.14
CA GLN A 248 -4.51 30.46 25.73
C GLN A 248 -3.77 29.45 24.86
N ALA A 249 -2.73 28.82 25.40
CA ALA A 249 -2.02 27.73 24.72
C ALA A 249 -2.91 26.51 24.53
N LEU A 250 -3.69 26.16 25.55
CA LEU A 250 -4.65 25.07 25.50
C LEU A 250 -5.81 25.36 24.55
N ASP A 251 -6.37 26.58 24.58
CA ASP A 251 -7.46 26.97 23.68
C ASP A 251 -7.04 26.88 22.20
N ILE A 252 -5.79 27.28 21.90
CA ILE A 252 -5.23 27.18 20.54
C ILE A 252 -4.92 25.74 20.17
N ALA A 253 -4.25 24.98 21.04
CA ALA A 253 -3.95 23.58 20.77
C ALA A 253 -5.22 22.76 20.53
N SER A 254 -6.26 22.96 21.35
CA SER A 254 -7.56 22.28 21.17
C SER A 254 -8.27 22.67 19.87
N ALA A 255 -8.15 23.93 19.46
CA ALA A 255 -8.72 24.38 18.20
C ALA A 255 -7.99 23.75 17.01
N VAL A 256 -6.66 23.70 17.05
CA VAL A 256 -5.84 23.08 16.00
C VAL A 256 -6.06 21.56 15.94
N ASP A 257 -6.10 20.86 17.08
CA ASP A 257 -6.46 19.43 17.16
C ASP A 257 -7.86 19.14 16.59
N SER A 258 -8.77 20.14 16.61
CA SER A 258 -10.12 20.01 16.05
C SER A 258 -10.22 20.38 14.56
N GLY A 259 -9.08 20.61 13.89
CA GLY A 259 -9.01 20.94 12.46
C GLY A 259 -9.14 22.43 12.13
N GLN A 260 -8.96 23.33 13.10
CA GLN A 260 -8.90 24.77 12.85
C GLN A 260 -7.46 25.20 12.53
N SER A 261 -7.24 26.06 11.54
CA SER A 261 -5.90 26.62 11.28
C SER A 261 -5.31 27.33 12.51
N ALA A 262 -4.00 27.26 12.69
CA ALA A 262 -3.32 27.88 13.83
C ALA A 262 -3.47 29.40 13.82
N SER A 263 -3.58 30.01 12.64
CA SER A 263 -3.86 31.43 12.46
C SER A 263 -5.27 31.84 12.89
N ALA A 264 -6.29 31.03 12.58
CA ALA A 264 -7.67 31.29 13.03
C ALA A 264 -7.83 31.06 14.53
N ALA A 265 -7.26 29.97 15.06
CA ALA A 265 -7.25 29.68 16.50
C ALA A 265 -6.60 30.79 17.32
N ALA A 266 -5.45 31.32 16.85
CA ALA A 266 -4.76 32.45 17.49
C ALA A 266 -5.56 33.76 17.43
N THR A 267 -6.35 33.96 16.38
CA THR A 267 -7.22 35.12 16.20
C THR A 267 -8.42 35.08 17.14
N ASP A 268 -9.10 33.93 17.22
CA ASP A 268 -10.25 33.73 18.11
C ASP A 268 -9.86 33.82 19.59
N SER A 269 -8.62 33.45 19.90
CA SER A 269 -8.00 33.60 21.23
C SER A 269 -7.62 35.06 21.58
N GLY A 270 -7.84 36.01 20.67
CA GLY A 270 -7.64 37.44 20.89
C GLY A 270 -6.17 37.86 21.05
N LEU A 271 -5.24 37.11 20.45
CA LEU A 271 -3.81 37.41 20.51
C LEU A 271 -3.44 38.63 19.66
N ASP A 272 -2.32 39.28 20.02
CA ASP A 272 -1.80 40.41 19.25
C ASP A 272 -1.23 39.92 17.91
N TYR A 273 -1.37 40.73 16.86
CA TYR A 273 -0.97 40.41 15.50
C TYR A 273 0.50 39.99 15.37
N SER A 274 1.39 40.53 16.20
CA SER A 274 2.81 40.13 16.21
C SER A 274 3.05 38.71 16.71
N ILE A 275 2.14 38.16 17.54
CA ILE A 275 2.20 36.80 18.06
C ILE A 275 1.63 35.83 17.03
N ILE A 276 0.53 36.20 16.35
CA ILE A 276 -0.10 35.40 15.29
C ILE A 276 0.89 35.14 14.14
N VAL A 277 1.65 36.15 13.72
CA VAL A 277 2.68 36.02 12.68
C VAL A 277 3.79 35.03 13.08
N ASP A 278 4.17 35.02 14.36
CA ASP A 278 5.22 34.12 14.85
C ASP A 278 4.70 32.68 14.98
N VAL A 279 3.41 32.48 15.32
CA VAL A 279 2.76 31.16 15.34
C VAL A 279 2.71 30.56 13.95
N VAL A 280 2.24 31.32 12.96
CA VAL A 280 2.12 30.87 11.57
C VAL A 280 3.48 30.53 10.97
N ASN A 281 4.51 31.35 11.20
CA ASN A 281 5.86 31.02 10.76
C ASN A 281 6.44 29.82 11.52
N GLY A 282 6.15 29.68 12.82
CA GLY A 282 6.62 28.57 13.64
C GLY A 282 6.07 27.23 13.16
N VAL A 283 4.76 27.15 12.90
CA VAL A 283 4.08 25.96 12.36
C VAL A 283 4.66 25.61 10.99
N VAL A 284 4.65 26.55 10.04
CA VAL A 284 5.09 26.31 8.66
C VAL A 284 6.59 26.00 8.54
N ASP A 285 7.45 26.58 9.38
CA ASP A 285 8.90 26.29 9.34
C ASP A 285 9.27 24.98 10.07
N SER A 286 8.35 24.38 10.84
CA SER A 286 8.60 23.16 11.66
C SER A 286 7.86 21.91 11.15
N SER A 287 6.78 22.05 10.37
CA SER A 287 6.06 20.93 9.77
C SER A 287 6.40 20.83 8.27
N SER A 288 7.34 19.94 7.91
CA SER A 288 7.78 19.82 6.52
C SER A 288 6.74 19.19 5.57
N ASN A 289 5.63 18.60 6.06
CA ASN A 289 4.65 17.89 5.22
C ASN A 289 3.17 17.95 5.70
N VAL A 290 2.79 18.74 6.72
CA VAL A 290 1.43 18.67 7.33
C VAL A 290 0.84 20.05 7.71
N ALA A 291 1.25 21.12 7.03
CA ALA A 291 0.75 22.45 7.35
C ALA A 291 -0.60 22.72 6.64
N ASP A 292 -1.58 23.21 7.40
CA ASP A 292 -2.90 23.60 6.88
C ASP A 292 -2.77 24.63 5.71
N PRO A 293 -3.53 24.47 4.60
CA PRO A 293 -3.51 25.37 3.45
C PRO A 293 -3.67 26.86 3.80
N ALA A 294 -4.51 27.19 4.79
CA ALA A 294 -4.72 28.55 5.24
C ALA A 294 -3.48 29.13 5.94
N ASP A 295 -2.75 28.31 6.71
CA ASP A 295 -1.53 28.71 7.39
C ASP A 295 -0.35 28.86 6.41
N VAL A 296 -0.25 27.97 5.42
CA VAL A 296 0.73 28.07 4.32
C VAL A 296 0.51 29.32 3.48
N ALA A 297 -0.75 29.62 3.15
CA ALA A 297 -1.12 30.84 2.44
C ALA A 297 -0.76 32.08 3.26
N ALA A 298 -1.14 32.14 4.54
CA ALA A 298 -0.82 33.26 5.42
C ALA A 298 0.69 33.47 5.58
N ALA A 299 1.47 32.40 5.76
CA ALA A 299 2.93 32.46 5.86
C ALA A 299 3.56 33.00 4.57
N THR A 300 3.11 32.52 3.43
CA THR A 300 3.60 32.95 2.10
C THR A 300 3.34 34.43 1.87
N VAL A 301 2.15 34.90 2.24
CA VAL A 301 1.78 36.32 2.16
C VAL A 301 2.65 37.18 3.08
N LEU A 302 2.92 36.73 4.31
CA LEU A 302 3.81 37.43 5.23
C LEU A 302 5.27 37.47 4.72
N LYS A 303 5.78 36.37 4.18
CA LYS A 303 7.13 36.25 3.59
C LYS A 303 7.29 37.17 2.37
N SER A 304 6.20 37.43 1.63
CA SER A 304 6.18 38.39 0.51
C SER A 304 6.23 39.88 0.94
N GLY A 305 6.11 40.17 2.23
CA GLY A 305 6.10 41.54 2.78
C GLY A 305 4.73 42.23 2.77
N ALA A 306 3.65 41.49 2.52
CA ALA A 306 2.29 41.98 2.65
C ALA A 306 1.89 42.18 4.13
N THR A 307 0.74 42.83 4.37
CA THR A 307 0.32 43.14 5.74
C THR A 307 -0.25 41.92 6.45
N ALA A 308 -0.09 41.84 7.78
CA ALA A 308 -0.72 40.79 8.59
C ALA A 308 -2.25 40.76 8.45
N PHE A 309 -2.88 41.90 8.13
CA PHE A 309 -4.30 41.95 7.81
C PHE A 309 -4.65 41.21 6.52
N GLN A 310 -3.79 41.27 5.50
CA GLN A 310 -3.99 40.54 4.24
C GLN A 310 -3.75 39.05 4.43
N ALA A 311 -2.71 38.66 5.17
CA ALA A 311 -2.47 37.26 5.51
C ALA A 311 -3.65 36.65 6.27
N LEU A 312 -4.18 37.37 7.27
CA LEU A 312 -5.35 36.91 8.02
C LEU A 312 -6.61 36.83 7.16
N SER A 313 -6.85 37.83 6.29
CA SER A 313 -7.98 37.83 5.38
C SER A 313 -7.98 36.64 4.41
N ILE A 314 -6.81 36.07 4.14
CA ILE A 314 -6.65 34.93 3.23
C ILE A 314 -6.87 33.63 3.98
N ALA A 315 -6.21 33.46 5.12
CA ALA A 315 -6.42 32.31 5.99
C ALA A 315 -7.90 32.14 6.34
N THR A 316 -8.57 33.22 6.77
CA THR A 316 -10.02 33.16 7.06
C THR A 316 -10.86 32.85 5.83
N GLY A 317 -10.43 33.26 4.64
CA GLY A 317 -11.12 32.93 3.38
C GLY A 317 -11.01 31.44 3.09
N ILE A 318 -9.79 30.91 3.14
CA ILE A 318 -9.50 29.48 2.88
C ILE A 318 -10.20 28.58 3.91
N ASP A 319 -10.12 28.90 5.21
CA ASP A 319 -10.84 28.18 6.28
C ASP A 319 -12.37 28.20 6.11
N SER A 320 -12.90 29.20 5.40
CA SER A 320 -14.33 29.31 5.11
C SER A 320 -14.75 28.61 3.81
N GLY A 321 -13.82 27.89 3.17
CA GLY A 321 -14.05 27.16 1.91
C GLY A 321 -13.88 28.01 0.65
N GLU A 322 -13.16 29.13 0.71
CA GLU A 322 -12.78 29.87 -0.51
C GLU A 322 -11.45 29.33 -1.06
N SER A 323 -11.28 29.28 -2.39
CA SER A 323 -9.97 28.94 -2.98
C SER A 323 -8.88 29.94 -2.55
N ALA A 324 -7.63 29.48 -2.56
CA ALA A 324 -6.48 30.32 -2.27
C ALA A 324 -6.39 31.50 -3.26
N VAL A 325 -6.77 31.30 -4.53
CA VAL A 325 -6.86 32.38 -5.52
C VAL A 325 -7.91 33.45 -5.13
N SER A 326 -9.11 33.03 -4.74
CA SER A 326 -10.20 33.96 -4.37
C SER A 326 -9.83 34.76 -3.14
N ALA A 327 -9.33 34.06 -2.12
CA ALA A 327 -8.98 34.64 -0.85
C ALA A 327 -7.85 35.68 -1.02
N ALA A 328 -6.81 35.33 -1.79
CA ALA A 328 -5.69 36.22 -2.09
C ALA A 328 -6.10 37.43 -2.95
N SER A 329 -7.02 37.23 -3.90
CA SER A 329 -7.57 38.30 -4.74
C SER A 329 -8.45 39.27 -3.94
N LYS A 330 -9.30 38.77 -3.04
CA LYS A 330 -10.13 39.58 -2.13
C LYS A 330 -9.30 40.37 -1.12
N ALA A 331 -8.18 39.81 -0.68
CA ALA A 331 -7.19 40.51 0.16
C ALA A 331 -6.39 41.59 -0.60
N GLY A 332 -6.58 41.70 -1.92
CA GLY A 332 -5.96 42.72 -2.76
C GLY A 332 -4.46 42.54 -2.91
N LEU A 333 -3.99 41.30 -2.97
CA LEU A 333 -2.60 40.99 -3.24
C LEU A 333 -2.22 41.28 -4.71
N ASP A 334 -0.92 41.46 -4.93
CA ASP A 334 -0.37 41.53 -6.28
C ASP A 334 -0.44 40.13 -6.94
N PRO A 335 -0.76 40.01 -8.24
CA PRO A 335 -0.88 38.72 -8.93
C PRO A 335 0.34 37.79 -8.80
N SER A 336 1.55 38.36 -8.67
CA SER A 336 2.76 37.57 -8.44
C SER A 336 2.81 36.92 -7.06
N VAL A 337 2.23 37.57 -6.05
CA VAL A 337 2.08 37.02 -4.70
C VAL A 337 0.94 36.01 -4.67
N VAL A 338 -0.15 36.25 -5.42
CA VAL A 338 -1.24 35.28 -5.58
C VAL A 338 -0.71 33.97 -6.19
N SER A 339 0.10 34.06 -7.23
CA SER A 339 0.66 32.88 -7.90
C SER A 339 1.60 32.09 -6.99
N GLU A 340 2.42 32.76 -6.18
CA GLU A 340 3.27 32.09 -5.19
C GLU A 340 2.44 31.44 -4.07
N VAL A 341 1.37 32.10 -3.61
CA VAL A 341 0.45 31.51 -2.61
C VAL A 341 -0.19 30.24 -3.15
N VAL A 342 -0.73 30.27 -4.36
CA VAL A 342 -1.37 29.11 -5.00
C VAL A 342 -0.38 27.95 -5.15
N LYS A 343 0.83 28.26 -5.60
CA LYS A 343 1.88 27.24 -5.76
C LYS A 343 2.25 26.59 -4.44
N GLN A 344 2.45 27.37 -3.39
CA GLN A 344 2.80 26.85 -2.06
C GLN A 344 1.64 26.07 -1.44
N VAL A 345 0.40 26.54 -1.61
CA VAL A 345 -0.81 25.84 -1.13
C VAL A 345 -1.00 24.50 -1.85
N ALA A 346 -0.93 24.49 -3.18
CA ALA A 346 -1.03 23.27 -3.98
C ALA A 346 0.08 22.25 -3.68
N GLN A 347 1.27 22.72 -3.29
CA GLN A 347 2.39 21.86 -2.87
C GLN A 347 2.27 21.37 -1.42
N SER A 348 1.45 22.02 -0.59
CA SER A 348 1.26 21.66 0.83
C SER A 348 0.07 20.74 1.10
N SER A 349 -0.90 20.66 0.18
CA SER A 349 -2.10 19.84 0.33
C SER A 349 -2.05 18.60 -0.57
N ALA A 350 -1.73 17.43 -0.02
CA ALA A 350 -1.89 16.19 -0.77
C ALA A 350 -3.39 15.85 -1.02
N ASN A 351 -4.32 16.21 -0.12
CA ASN A 351 -5.69 15.65 -0.16
C ASN A 351 -6.90 16.64 -0.17
N ALA A 352 -6.74 17.94 -0.48
CA ALA A 352 -7.89 18.87 -0.49
C ALA A 352 -7.72 20.17 -1.30
N ALA A 353 -7.16 20.13 -2.51
CA ALA A 353 -7.03 21.35 -3.33
C ALA A 353 -8.33 21.64 -4.11
N ASP A 354 -8.85 22.88 -4.00
CA ASP A 354 -9.96 23.37 -4.82
C ASP A 354 -9.60 23.26 -6.33
N PRO A 355 -10.52 22.84 -7.22
CA PRO A 355 -10.26 22.73 -8.67
C PRO A 355 -9.70 24.01 -9.31
N ALA A 356 -10.05 25.18 -8.77
CA ALA A 356 -9.51 26.46 -9.20
C ALA A 356 -8.03 26.65 -8.82
N ASP A 357 -7.61 26.15 -7.66
CA ASP A 357 -6.22 26.21 -7.18
C ASP A 357 -5.33 25.21 -7.95
N VAL A 358 -5.83 24.02 -8.26
CA VAL A 358 -5.10 23.05 -9.10
C VAL A 358 -4.95 23.55 -10.52
N ALA A 359 -6.03 24.06 -11.12
CA ALA A 359 -5.99 24.63 -12.47
C ALA A 359 -5.03 25.82 -12.54
N ALA A 360 -4.99 26.63 -11.48
CA ALA A 360 -4.07 27.74 -11.37
C ALA A 360 -2.60 27.27 -11.25
N ASN A 361 -2.32 26.23 -10.45
CA ASN A 361 -0.96 25.68 -10.36
C ASN A 361 -0.49 25.08 -11.70
N ALA A 362 -1.33 24.28 -12.37
CA ALA A 362 -1.02 23.71 -13.68
C ALA A 362 -0.77 24.80 -14.74
N ALA A 363 -1.51 25.90 -14.69
CA ALA A 363 -1.28 27.06 -15.56
C ALA A 363 0.06 27.76 -15.25
N ILE A 364 0.43 27.89 -13.97
CA ILE A 364 1.72 28.45 -13.54
C ILE A 364 2.88 27.58 -14.05
N GLU A 365 2.82 26.26 -13.90
CA GLU A 365 3.84 25.32 -14.37
C GLU A 365 3.96 25.32 -15.90
N SER A 366 2.84 25.53 -16.59
CA SER A 366 2.78 25.72 -18.05
C SER A 366 3.31 27.09 -18.52
N GLY A 367 3.78 27.95 -17.60
CA GLY A 367 4.37 29.26 -17.90
C GLY A 367 3.35 30.33 -18.31
N ILE A 368 2.08 30.18 -17.90
CA ILE A 368 1.04 31.17 -18.14
C ILE A 368 1.25 32.41 -17.24
N PRO A 369 1.08 33.64 -17.76
CA PRO A 369 1.26 34.85 -16.96
C PRO A 369 0.32 34.92 -15.74
N ASP A 370 0.84 35.37 -14.60
CA ASP A 370 0.14 35.48 -13.31
C ASP A 370 -1.24 36.17 -13.41
N ASP A 371 -1.38 37.18 -14.28
CA ASP A 371 -2.66 37.89 -14.48
C ASP A 371 -3.70 37.07 -15.25
N GLN A 372 -3.28 36.10 -16.06
CA GLN A 372 -4.17 35.16 -16.75
C GLN A 372 -4.52 33.96 -15.86
N VAL A 373 -3.61 33.51 -15.01
CA VAL A 373 -3.85 32.47 -13.99
C VAL A 373 -5.00 32.89 -13.06
N VAL A 374 -4.98 34.13 -12.57
CA VAL A 374 -6.07 34.66 -11.72
C VAL A 374 -7.41 34.69 -12.45
N HIS A 375 -7.43 35.05 -13.74
CA HIS A 375 -8.67 35.05 -14.54
C HIS A 375 -9.17 33.63 -14.85
N LEU A 376 -8.28 32.66 -15.04
CA LEU A 376 -8.61 31.25 -15.22
C LEU A 376 -9.32 30.70 -13.98
N ALA A 377 -8.70 30.83 -12.81
CA ALA A 377 -9.27 30.37 -11.55
C ALA A 377 -10.59 31.07 -11.21
N THR A 378 -10.68 32.39 -11.37
CA THR A 378 -11.94 33.13 -11.15
C THR A 378 -13.07 32.64 -12.08
N ALA A 379 -12.72 32.25 -13.32
CA ALA A 379 -13.68 31.69 -14.26
C ALA A 379 -14.16 30.30 -13.83
N ILE A 380 -13.27 29.46 -13.29
CA ILE A 380 -13.60 28.14 -12.75
C ILE A 380 -14.51 28.28 -11.52
N GLU A 381 -14.16 29.14 -10.56
CA GLU A 381 -15.00 29.43 -9.38
C GLU A 381 -16.39 29.96 -9.71
N SER A 382 -16.54 30.58 -10.89
CA SER A 382 -17.84 31.06 -11.38
C SER A 382 -18.72 29.97 -11.98
N GLY A 383 -18.29 28.71 -11.91
CA GLY A 383 -18.99 27.52 -12.39
C GLY A 383 -18.69 27.14 -13.83
N LYS A 384 -17.53 27.55 -14.38
CA LYS A 384 -17.10 27.09 -15.71
C LYS A 384 -16.15 25.91 -15.59
N SER A 385 -16.19 25.00 -16.56
CA SER A 385 -15.20 23.94 -16.61
C SER A 385 -13.79 24.50 -16.87
N PRO A 386 -12.71 23.78 -16.49
CA PRO A 386 -11.33 24.20 -16.77
C PRO A 386 -11.08 24.50 -18.25
N ALA A 387 -11.69 23.73 -19.16
CA ALA A 387 -11.60 23.94 -20.60
C ALA A 387 -12.29 25.22 -21.06
N GLU A 388 -13.50 25.50 -20.57
CA GLU A 388 -14.24 26.73 -20.88
C GLU A 388 -13.55 27.97 -20.31
N ALA A 389 -12.99 27.84 -19.12
CA ALA A 389 -12.22 28.88 -18.46
C ALA A 389 -10.96 29.21 -19.27
N ALA A 390 -10.18 28.19 -19.67
CA ALA A 390 -8.98 28.31 -20.49
C ALA A 390 -9.28 28.90 -21.89
N ALA A 391 -10.36 28.47 -22.53
CA ALA A 391 -10.82 29.03 -23.80
C ALA A 391 -11.23 30.50 -23.65
N SER A 392 -11.85 30.87 -22.53
CA SER A 392 -12.31 32.24 -22.29
C SER A 392 -11.19 33.26 -22.07
N ILE A 393 -10.00 32.80 -21.68
CA ILE A 393 -8.79 33.62 -21.56
C ILE A 393 -7.83 33.47 -22.76
N GLY A 394 -8.18 32.63 -23.74
CA GLY A 394 -7.46 32.51 -25.02
C GLY A 394 -6.21 31.62 -24.96
N LEU A 395 -6.17 30.63 -24.09
CA LEU A 395 -5.12 29.60 -24.07
C LEU A 395 -5.26 28.65 -25.27
N SER A 396 -4.16 27.99 -25.66
CA SER A 396 -4.18 27.00 -26.74
C SER A 396 -4.82 25.69 -26.27
N ASP A 397 -5.45 24.97 -27.20
CA ASP A 397 -6.14 23.70 -26.94
C ASP A 397 -5.24 22.65 -26.25
N SER A 398 -3.94 22.65 -26.56
CA SER A 398 -2.95 21.78 -25.91
C SER A 398 -2.70 22.11 -24.43
N VAL A 399 -2.73 23.39 -24.07
CA VAL A 399 -2.53 23.86 -22.69
C VAL A 399 -3.84 23.72 -21.91
N ALA A 400 -4.97 23.96 -22.55
CA ALA A 400 -6.29 23.71 -21.96
C ALA A 400 -6.49 22.22 -21.64
N SER A 401 -6.04 21.32 -22.53
CA SER A 401 -6.12 19.87 -22.32
C SER A 401 -5.18 19.40 -21.20
N ALA A 402 -3.97 19.94 -21.10
CA ALA A 402 -3.04 19.63 -20.00
C ALA A 402 -3.57 20.11 -18.63
N ILE A 403 -4.13 21.32 -18.58
CA ILE A 403 -4.77 21.85 -17.36
C ILE A 403 -5.98 21.00 -16.98
N GLN A 404 -6.79 20.57 -17.96
CA GLN A 404 -7.93 19.72 -17.70
C GLN A 404 -7.52 18.33 -17.21
N LYS A 405 -6.49 17.70 -17.80
CA LYS A 405 -5.96 16.41 -17.36
C LYS A 405 -5.46 16.47 -15.91
N ASN A 406 -4.71 17.52 -15.55
CA ASN A 406 -4.21 17.69 -14.18
C ASN A 406 -5.31 17.98 -13.16
N VAL A 407 -6.37 18.72 -13.54
CA VAL A 407 -7.52 18.97 -12.66
C VAL A 407 -8.36 17.70 -12.48
N VAL A 408 -8.51 16.88 -13.53
CA VAL A 408 -9.23 15.60 -13.44
C VAL A 408 -8.46 14.61 -12.57
N ALA A 409 -7.14 14.48 -12.76
CA ALA A 409 -6.28 13.62 -11.95
C ALA A 409 -6.24 14.00 -10.46
N SER A 410 -6.43 15.28 -10.12
CA SER A 410 -6.41 15.74 -8.72
C SER A 410 -7.79 15.77 -8.03
N SER A 411 -8.89 15.57 -8.75
CA SER A 411 -10.27 15.81 -8.26
C SER A 411 -11.05 14.51 -7.99
N VAL A 412 -10.36 13.37 -7.90
CA VAL A 412 -10.95 12.01 -7.84
C VAL A 412 -11.89 11.80 -6.64
N ASN A 413 -11.87 12.65 -5.61
CA ASN A 413 -12.75 12.52 -4.43
C ASN A 413 -14.11 13.25 -4.48
N GLN A 414 -14.51 13.95 -5.56
CA GLN A 414 -15.75 14.78 -5.54
C GLN A 414 -16.60 14.88 -6.83
N ILE A 415 -16.46 14.01 -7.83
CA ILE A 415 -17.32 14.07 -9.04
C ILE A 415 -18.24 12.85 -9.09
N ASP A 416 -19.55 13.07 -9.24
CA ASP A 416 -20.51 11.99 -9.47
C ASP A 416 -20.46 11.49 -10.94
N THR A 417 -20.90 10.26 -11.15
CA THR A 417 -21.03 9.58 -12.45
C THR A 417 -21.73 10.43 -13.52
N ALA A 418 -22.66 11.31 -13.11
CA ALA A 418 -23.43 12.16 -14.01
C ALA A 418 -22.60 13.30 -14.61
N ASP A 419 -21.68 13.87 -13.83
CA ASP A 419 -20.78 14.93 -14.28
C ASP A 419 -19.67 14.41 -15.21
N VAL A 420 -19.17 13.19 -14.98
CA VAL A 420 -18.20 12.52 -15.87
C VAL A 420 -18.85 12.22 -17.24
N ALA A 421 -20.05 11.63 -17.21
CA ALA A 421 -20.82 11.34 -18.42
C ALA A 421 -21.17 12.59 -19.24
N ALA A 422 -21.55 13.68 -18.55
CA ALA A 422 -21.86 14.96 -19.15
C ALA A 422 -20.63 15.58 -19.86
N ASN A 423 -19.44 15.44 -19.27
CA ASN A 423 -18.20 15.96 -19.81
C ASN A 423 -17.68 15.14 -21.01
N ALA A 424 -17.74 13.81 -20.94
CA ALA A 424 -17.39 12.93 -22.05
C ALA A 424 -18.31 13.19 -23.27
N ALA A 425 -19.62 13.35 -23.04
CA ALA A 425 -20.58 13.72 -24.08
C ALA A 425 -20.27 15.11 -24.69
N ALA A 426 -19.82 16.07 -23.89
CA ALA A 426 -19.41 17.40 -24.35
C ALA A 426 -18.15 17.34 -25.25
N GLY A 427 -17.19 16.48 -24.91
CA GLY A 427 -16.01 16.17 -25.74
C GLY A 427 -16.38 15.65 -27.14
N TYR A 428 -17.54 15.00 -27.26
CA TYR A 428 -18.10 14.52 -28.52
C TYR A 428 -19.03 15.50 -29.24
N GLY A 429 -19.09 16.75 -28.78
CA GLY A 429 -19.84 17.83 -29.41
C GLY A 429 -21.33 17.85 -29.07
N ALA A 430 -21.74 17.29 -27.93
CA ALA A 430 -23.09 17.43 -27.40
C ALA A 430 -23.47 18.91 -27.17
N SER A 431 -24.72 19.27 -27.42
CA SER A 431 -25.24 20.60 -27.10
C SER A 431 -25.61 20.72 -25.62
N ASP A 432 -25.64 21.94 -25.09
CA ASP A 432 -25.98 22.23 -23.67
C ASP A 432 -27.27 21.55 -23.19
N ASN A 433 -28.27 21.42 -24.08
CA ASN A 433 -29.53 20.74 -23.75
C ASN A 433 -29.42 19.22 -23.72
N GLN A 434 -28.47 18.64 -24.44
CA GLN A 434 -28.19 17.20 -24.43
C GLN A 434 -27.35 16.84 -23.20
N ILE A 435 -26.35 17.66 -22.88
CA ILE A 435 -25.53 17.53 -21.66
C ILE A 435 -26.43 17.53 -20.42
N LEU A 436 -27.34 18.51 -20.31
CA LEU A 436 -28.28 18.58 -19.19
C LEU A 436 -29.25 17.39 -19.14
N GLN A 437 -29.65 16.84 -20.30
CA GLN A 437 -30.51 15.65 -20.36
C GLN A 437 -29.77 14.39 -19.93
N ILE A 438 -28.50 14.26 -20.29
CA ILE A 438 -27.63 13.14 -19.91
C ILE A 438 -27.40 13.20 -18.40
N ALA A 439 -26.90 14.32 -17.87
CA ALA A 439 -26.67 14.50 -16.44
C ALA A 439 -27.92 14.20 -15.60
N THR A 440 -29.09 14.73 -16.01
CA THR A 440 -30.36 14.48 -15.28
C THR A 440 -30.80 13.01 -15.35
N ALA A 441 -30.52 12.31 -16.45
CA ALA A 441 -30.89 10.90 -16.61
C ALA A 441 -29.96 10.01 -15.78
N VAL A 442 -28.65 10.29 -15.78
CA VAL A 442 -27.65 9.59 -14.98
C VAL A 442 -27.88 9.80 -13.48
N ASP A 443 -28.15 11.03 -13.04
CA ASP A 443 -28.59 11.35 -11.66
C ASP A 443 -29.85 10.60 -11.21
N SER A 444 -30.67 10.16 -12.16
CA SER A 444 -31.90 9.42 -11.90
C SER A 444 -31.72 7.90 -11.97
N GLY A 445 -30.48 7.42 -12.07
CA GLY A 445 -30.11 6.01 -12.14
C GLY A 445 -30.22 5.39 -13.53
N THR A 446 -30.12 6.21 -14.59
CA THR A 446 -30.01 5.69 -15.96
C THR A 446 -28.54 5.55 -16.31
N ASP A 447 -28.15 4.37 -16.79
CA ASP A 447 -26.82 4.12 -17.35
C ASP A 447 -26.33 5.26 -18.30
N PRO A 448 -25.07 5.75 -18.13
CA PRO A 448 -24.46 6.83 -18.93
C PRO A 448 -24.59 6.68 -20.45
N GLY A 449 -24.23 5.52 -21.01
CA GLY A 449 -24.32 5.24 -22.44
C GLY A 449 -25.76 5.26 -22.93
N THR A 450 -26.66 4.69 -22.13
CA THR A 450 -28.11 4.74 -22.36
C THR A 450 -28.64 6.18 -22.33
N ALA A 451 -28.18 7.02 -21.40
CA ALA A 451 -28.54 8.43 -21.29
C ALA A 451 -28.07 9.24 -22.52
N VAL A 452 -26.87 8.92 -23.04
CA VAL A 452 -26.28 9.53 -24.24
C VAL A 452 -27.07 9.19 -25.50
N ILE A 453 -27.48 7.92 -25.66
CA ILE A 453 -28.33 7.48 -26.77
C ILE A 453 -29.71 8.14 -26.68
N GLN A 454 -30.30 8.23 -25.49
CA GLN A 454 -31.59 8.90 -25.28
C GLN A 454 -31.54 10.40 -25.56
N ALA A 455 -30.40 11.04 -25.31
CA ALA A 455 -30.13 12.43 -25.68
C ALA A 455 -29.88 12.63 -27.20
N GLY A 456 -29.88 11.56 -27.99
CA GLY A 456 -29.82 11.59 -29.46
C GLY A 456 -28.41 11.73 -30.02
N LEU A 457 -27.38 11.37 -29.26
CA LEU A 457 -25.99 11.27 -29.71
C LEU A 457 -25.75 9.92 -30.41
N PRO A 458 -24.72 9.81 -31.28
CA PRO A 458 -24.42 8.56 -31.97
C PRO A 458 -23.89 7.50 -31.01
N ALA A 459 -24.07 6.21 -31.32
CA ALA A 459 -23.63 5.09 -30.48
C ALA A 459 -22.13 5.14 -30.13
N ALA A 460 -21.27 5.62 -31.05
CA ALA A 460 -19.84 5.81 -30.78
C ALA A 460 -19.54 6.84 -29.66
N ALA A 461 -20.48 7.74 -29.35
CA ALA A 461 -20.38 8.66 -28.22
C ALA A 461 -20.87 8.02 -26.92
N ALA A 462 -21.73 7.00 -27.00
CA ALA A 462 -22.21 6.25 -25.84
C ALA A 462 -21.11 5.33 -25.32
N THR A 463 -20.51 4.53 -26.20
CA THR A 463 -19.37 3.65 -25.86
C THR A 463 -18.21 4.41 -25.21
N GLN A 464 -17.87 5.60 -25.73
CA GLN A 464 -16.81 6.42 -25.13
C GLN A 464 -17.20 7.10 -23.82
N VAL A 465 -18.50 7.29 -23.58
CA VAL A 465 -18.97 7.78 -22.28
C VAL A 465 -18.95 6.65 -21.27
N ASP A 466 -19.30 5.42 -21.66
CA ASP A 466 -19.21 4.23 -20.80
C ASP A 466 -17.76 3.96 -20.40
N SER A 467 -16.82 3.94 -21.36
CA SER A 467 -15.38 3.79 -21.05
C SER A 467 -14.81 4.92 -20.18
N ALA A 468 -15.42 6.12 -20.20
CA ALA A 468 -14.97 7.23 -19.38
C ALA A 468 -15.58 7.24 -17.96
N VAL A 469 -16.59 6.40 -17.74
CA VAL A 469 -17.40 6.36 -16.51
C VAL A 469 -17.24 5.03 -15.78
N GLN A 470 -16.40 4.11 -16.29
CA GLN A 470 -15.93 2.96 -15.52
C GLN A 470 -15.47 3.41 -14.13
N PRO A 471 -15.74 2.64 -13.06
CA PRO A 471 -15.19 2.93 -11.75
C PRO A 471 -13.68 3.08 -11.93
N ILE A 472 -13.18 4.29 -11.68
CA ILE A 472 -11.77 4.44 -11.38
C ILE A 472 -11.65 3.77 -10.03
N ASP A 473 -11.12 2.56 -10.04
CA ASP A 473 -10.65 1.90 -8.86
C ASP A 473 -9.85 2.91 -8.02
N ILE A 474 -10.27 3.08 -6.77
CA ILE A 474 -9.57 3.90 -5.78
C ILE A 474 -8.86 2.95 -4.81
N SER A 475 -8.21 1.91 -5.33
CA SER A 475 -7.06 1.30 -4.74
C SER A 475 -5.84 2.23 -4.93
N ASP A 476 -4.87 2.07 -4.04
CA ASP A 476 -3.93 3.09 -3.61
C ASP A 476 -2.79 3.35 -4.62
N ASP A 477 -2.96 4.19 -5.65
CA ASP A 477 -1.86 4.57 -6.59
C ASP A 477 -1.04 3.34 -7.08
N ALA A 478 -1.69 2.18 -7.23
CA ALA A 478 -1.03 0.95 -7.65
C ALA A 478 -0.56 1.10 -9.09
N VAL A 479 0.71 0.81 -9.32
CA VAL A 479 1.29 0.88 -10.66
C VAL A 479 0.84 -0.37 -11.39
N THR A 480 -0.05 -0.25 -12.38
CA THR A 480 -0.52 -1.41 -13.16
C THR A 480 0.64 -2.14 -13.83
N GLN A 481 0.48 -3.44 -14.10
CA GLN A 481 1.50 -4.21 -14.82
C GLN A 481 1.87 -3.59 -16.17
N GLY A 482 0.91 -3.03 -16.91
CA GLY A 482 1.16 -2.29 -18.14
C GLY A 482 2.05 -1.07 -17.93
N GLN A 483 1.89 -0.34 -16.82
CA GLN A 483 2.76 0.78 -16.46
C GLN A 483 4.17 0.33 -16.10
N VAL A 484 4.33 -0.78 -15.37
CA VAL A 484 5.63 -1.40 -15.08
C VAL A 484 6.33 -1.79 -16.39
N ALA A 485 5.61 -2.49 -17.26
CA ALA A 485 6.09 -2.94 -18.56
C ALA A 485 6.53 -1.76 -19.45
N ALA A 486 5.72 -0.71 -19.53
CA ALA A 486 6.03 0.51 -20.28
C ALA A 486 7.24 1.27 -19.71
N ALA A 487 7.35 1.39 -18.39
CA ALA A 487 8.50 1.99 -17.74
C ALA A 487 9.78 1.21 -18.06
N ALA A 488 9.74 -0.12 -18.04
CA ALA A 488 10.84 -0.98 -18.42
C ALA A 488 11.20 -0.84 -19.92
N ALA A 489 10.20 -0.75 -20.80
CA ALA A 489 10.38 -0.56 -22.23
C ALA A 489 11.10 0.77 -22.53
N LEU A 490 10.67 1.87 -21.89
CA LEU A 490 11.31 3.18 -22.02
C LEU A 490 12.76 3.16 -21.52
N GLN A 491 13.02 2.53 -20.38
CA GLN A 491 14.37 2.34 -19.86
C GLN A 491 15.24 1.48 -20.79
N ALA A 492 14.63 0.50 -21.48
CA ALA A 492 15.27 -0.31 -22.50
C ALA A 492 15.49 0.43 -23.83
N GLY A 493 14.94 1.64 -23.98
CA GLY A 493 15.12 2.53 -25.13
C GLY A 493 14.01 2.47 -26.18
N ALA A 494 12.81 2.01 -25.82
CA ALA A 494 11.60 2.15 -26.62
C ALA A 494 11.16 3.63 -26.74
N SER A 495 10.26 3.93 -27.68
CA SER A 495 9.61 5.25 -27.75
C SER A 495 8.40 5.33 -26.82
N GLU A 496 7.96 6.56 -26.51
CA GLU A 496 6.71 6.80 -25.77
C GLU A 496 5.51 6.14 -26.47
N GLU A 497 5.43 6.21 -27.80
CA GLU A 497 4.33 5.55 -28.53
C GLU A 497 4.36 4.01 -28.45
N GLN A 498 5.52 3.40 -28.22
CA GLN A 498 5.62 1.95 -28.02
C GLN A 498 5.26 1.58 -26.57
N ALA A 499 5.59 2.44 -25.62
CA ALA A 499 5.23 2.29 -24.22
C ALA A 499 3.71 2.43 -24.02
N ASP A 500 3.08 3.42 -24.67
CA ASP A 500 1.62 3.59 -24.67
C ASP A 500 0.92 2.36 -25.26
N GLN A 501 1.47 1.77 -26.34
CA GLN A 501 0.93 0.53 -26.92
C GLN A 501 1.05 -0.68 -26.01
N ILE A 502 2.07 -0.73 -25.15
CA ILE A 502 2.26 -1.83 -24.20
C ILE A 502 1.25 -1.71 -23.05
N ILE A 503 1.03 -0.49 -22.52
CA ILE A 503 -0.02 -0.24 -21.52
C ILE A 503 -1.38 -0.65 -22.07
N ASP A 504 -1.76 -0.15 -23.25
CA ASP A 504 -3.05 -0.46 -23.84
C ASP A 504 -3.22 -1.97 -24.09
N ALA A 505 -2.15 -2.69 -24.44
CA ALA A 505 -2.21 -4.13 -24.70
C ALA A 505 -2.35 -4.97 -23.43
N ILE A 506 -1.61 -4.63 -22.36
CA ILE A 506 -1.66 -5.36 -21.10
C ILE A 506 -2.94 -5.00 -20.33
N ASP A 507 -3.16 -3.71 -20.05
CA ASP A 507 -4.22 -3.27 -19.13
C ASP A 507 -5.62 -3.19 -19.76
N ASN A 508 -5.77 -3.37 -21.08
CA ASN A 508 -7.09 -3.27 -21.76
C ASN A 508 -7.34 -4.34 -22.83
N ASN A 509 -6.39 -5.23 -23.09
CA ASN A 509 -6.58 -6.34 -24.02
C ASN A 509 -5.87 -7.61 -23.50
N ASP A 510 -5.62 -7.64 -22.18
CA ASP A 510 -5.25 -8.84 -21.40
C ASP A 510 -4.12 -9.63 -22.07
N THR A 511 -3.16 -8.90 -22.62
CA THR A 511 -2.07 -9.47 -23.40
C THR A 511 -0.84 -9.58 -22.52
N SER A 512 -0.20 -10.75 -22.48
CA SER A 512 1.10 -10.96 -21.82
C SER A 512 2.15 -9.91 -22.20
N ALA A 513 3.07 -9.58 -21.29
CA ALA A 513 4.11 -8.60 -21.53
C ALA A 513 5.03 -8.98 -22.70
N ALA A 514 5.25 -10.29 -22.91
CA ALA A 514 5.95 -10.84 -24.06
C ALA A 514 5.22 -10.56 -25.39
N ALA A 515 3.92 -10.86 -25.45
CA ALA A 515 3.09 -10.61 -26.63
C ALA A 515 2.96 -9.10 -26.89
N ALA A 516 2.66 -8.29 -25.86
CA ALA A 516 2.57 -6.83 -25.94
C ALA A 516 3.87 -6.20 -26.46
N SER A 517 5.02 -6.64 -25.94
CA SER A 517 6.34 -6.20 -26.41
C SER A 517 6.58 -6.52 -27.89
N THR A 518 6.13 -7.69 -28.34
CA THR A 518 6.24 -8.12 -29.73
C THR A 518 5.33 -7.30 -30.64
N GLN A 519 4.09 -7.05 -30.20
CA GLN A 519 3.12 -6.23 -30.93
C GLN A 519 3.58 -4.77 -31.07
N ALA A 520 4.15 -4.20 -30.00
CA ALA A 520 4.77 -2.87 -30.01
C ALA A 520 6.07 -2.80 -30.85
N GLY A 521 6.56 -3.92 -31.34
CA GLY A 521 7.73 -4.01 -32.21
C GLY A 521 9.04 -3.71 -31.49
N LEU A 522 9.14 -4.08 -30.20
CA LEU A 522 10.39 -4.05 -29.47
C LEU A 522 11.38 -5.06 -30.07
N SER A 523 12.68 -4.81 -29.85
CA SER A 523 13.70 -5.82 -30.13
C SER A 523 13.73 -6.88 -29.04
N ASP A 524 14.21 -8.09 -29.33
CA ASP A 524 14.28 -9.19 -28.37
C ASP A 524 14.92 -8.74 -27.02
N ASP A 525 16.05 -8.04 -27.08
CA ASP A 525 16.77 -7.53 -25.90
C ASP A 525 15.99 -6.49 -25.09
N GLN A 526 15.00 -5.82 -25.70
CA GLN A 526 14.08 -4.91 -25.02
C GLN A 526 12.92 -5.71 -24.44
N SER A 527 12.31 -6.62 -25.20
CA SER A 527 11.20 -7.47 -24.73
C SER A 527 11.60 -8.27 -23.48
N ALA A 528 12.78 -8.89 -23.46
CA ALA A 528 13.23 -9.60 -22.26
C ALA A 528 13.35 -8.72 -21.02
N LYS A 529 13.72 -7.44 -21.16
CA LYS A 529 13.77 -6.53 -20.00
C LYS A 529 12.39 -6.14 -19.51
N VAL A 530 11.41 -6.08 -20.40
CA VAL A 530 10.01 -5.81 -20.06
C VAL A 530 9.45 -7.01 -19.31
N ILE A 531 9.54 -8.20 -19.90
CA ILE A 531 9.11 -9.48 -19.28
C ILE A 531 9.74 -9.65 -17.89
N THR A 532 11.07 -9.53 -17.80
CA THR A 532 11.77 -9.66 -16.50
C THR A 532 11.33 -8.58 -15.49
N ALA A 533 10.96 -7.38 -15.93
CA ALA A 533 10.50 -6.34 -15.01
C ALA A 533 9.11 -6.66 -14.45
N VAL A 534 8.17 -7.07 -15.30
CA VAL A 534 6.81 -7.45 -14.90
C VAL A 534 6.85 -8.64 -13.93
N VAL A 535 7.58 -9.71 -14.26
CA VAL A 535 7.69 -10.89 -13.38
C VAL A 535 8.37 -10.57 -12.05
N ASN A 536 9.35 -9.66 -12.02
CA ASN A 536 9.97 -9.26 -10.74
C ASN A 536 9.03 -8.42 -9.88
N ASP A 537 8.13 -7.64 -10.49
CA ASP A 537 7.12 -6.87 -9.75
C ASP A 537 6.09 -7.82 -9.13
N ALA A 538 5.62 -8.80 -9.92
CA ALA A 538 4.73 -9.86 -9.47
C ALA A 538 5.35 -10.81 -8.41
N SER A 539 6.69 -10.87 -8.31
CA SER A 539 7.35 -11.78 -7.35
C SER A 539 7.19 -11.39 -5.88
N ASP A 540 6.68 -10.18 -5.61
CA ASP A 540 6.38 -9.68 -4.27
C ASP A 540 4.88 -9.86 -3.90
N VAL A 541 4.07 -10.52 -4.75
CA VAL A 541 2.65 -10.81 -4.47
C VAL A 541 2.52 -11.76 -3.25
N PRO A 542 1.77 -11.38 -2.20
CA PRO A 542 1.54 -12.24 -1.04
C PRO A 542 0.69 -13.45 -1.42
N SER A 543 0.76 -14.52 -0.63
CA SER A 543 -0.17 -15.64 -0.84
C SER A 543 -1.60 -15.23 -0.48
N GLN A 544 -2.59 -15.89 -1.09
CA GLN A 544 -4.02 -15.69 -0.78
C GLN A 544 -4.32 -15.76 0.72
N ALA A 545 -3.69 -16.70 1.43
CA ALA A 545 -3.89 -16.85 2.86
C ALA A 545 -3.30 -15.69 3.68
N GLU A 546 -2.18 -15.11 3.24
CA GLU A 546 -1.58 -13.92 3.85
C GLU A 546 -2.43 -12.68 3.59
N ALA A 547 -2.79 -12.44 2.33
CA ALA A 547 -3.63 -11.32 1.92
C ALA A 547 -5.00 -11.35 2.65
N ALA A 548 -5.68 -12.49 2.67
CA ALA A 548 -6.96 -12.65 3.37
C ALA A 548 -6.83 -12.47 4.88
N ALA A 549 -5.73 -12.89 5.50
CA ALA A 549 -5.51 -12.73 6.94
C ALA A 549 -5.31 -11.27 7.33
N ASP A 550 -4.50 -10.55 6.57
CA ASP A 550 -4.22 -9.14 6.79
C ASP A 550 -5.47 -8.30 6.55
N ALA A 551 -6.16 -8.52 5.43
CA ALA A 551 -7.44 -7.86 5.14
C ALA A 551 -8.48 -8.15 6.23
N ALA A 552 -8.56 -9.39 6.74
CA ALA A 552 -9.49 -9.72 7.83
C ALA A 552 -9.15 -8.98 9.12
N ALA A 553 -7.87 -8.81 9.44
CA ALA A 553 -7.43 -8.05 10.60
C ALA A 553 -7.82 -6.57 10.46
N GLU A 554 -7.66 -5.98 9.27
CA GLU A 554 -8.02 -4.60 8.96
C GLU A 554 -9.55 -4.37 8.97
N ALA A 555 -10.31 -5.34 8.45
CA ALA A 555 -11.77 -5.37 8.53
C ALA A 555 -12.29 -5.54 9.98
N GLY A 556 -11.40 -5.72 10.96
CA GLY A 556 -11.73 -5.78 12.39
C GLY A 556 -12.12 -7.16 12.89
N ALA A 557 -11.72 -8.24 12.19
CA ALA A 557 -11.85 -9.59 12.68
C ALA A 557 -11.00 -9.82 13.95
N THR A 558 -11.39 -10.79 14.76
CA THR A 558 -10.59 -11.17 15.93
C THR A 558 -9.39 -12.01 15.51
N SER A 559 -8.31 -12.02 16.29
CA SER A 559 -7.12 -12.84 15.98
C SER A 559 -7.44 -14.34 15.84
N ASP A 560 -8.44 -14.86 16.55
CA ASP A 560 -8.90 -16.24 16.40
C ASP A 560 -9.58 -16.46 15.03
N GLN A 561 -10.31 -15.47 14.51
CA GLN A 561 -10.94 -15.51 13.20
C GLN A 561 -9.92 -15.34 12.07
N VAL A 562 -8.97 -14.41 12.21
CA VAL A 562 -7.87 -14.22 11.25
C VAL A 562 -7.07 -15.51 11.08
N GLN A 563 -6.67 -16.16 12.19
CA GLN A 563 -5.98 -17.44 12.11
C GLN A 563 -6.85 -18.54 11.51
N GLN A 564 -8.15 -18.56 11.80
CA GLN A 564 -9.07 -19.52 11.21
C GLN A 564 -9.18 -19.34 9.70
N ILE A 565 -9.20 -18.10 9.20
CA ILE A 565 -9.25 -17.77 7.77
C ILE A 565 -7.95 -18.21 7.10
N SER A 566 -6.81 -17.75 7.61
CA SER A 566 -5.48 -18.14 7.12
C SER A 566 -5.32 -19.66 7.06
N ASP A 567 -5.62 -20.38 8.16
CA ASP A 567 -5.52 -21.84 8.20
C ASP A 567 -6.49 -22.52 7.19
N ALA A 568 -7.65 -21.93 6.91
CA ALA A 568 -8.62 -22.51 5.97
C ALA A 568 -8.16 -22.33 4.52
N VAL A 569 -7.69 -21.12 4.18
CA VAL A 569 -7.18 -20.79 2.84
C VAL A 569 -5.90 -21.57 2.54
N ASP A 570 -4.96 -21.66 3.49
CA ASP A 570 -3.76 -22.52 3.39
C ASP A 570 -4.08 -24.01 3.17
N ASN A 571 -5.29 -24.46 3.53
CA ASN A 571 -5.76 -25.83 3.32
C ASN A 571 -6.67 -25.95 2.08
N GLY A 572 -6.66 -24.97 1.18
CA GLY A 572 -7.37 -24.97 -0.09
C GLY A 572 -8.86 -24.64 0.02
N SER A 573 -9.25 -23.76 0.96
CA SER A 573 -10.59 -23.15 0.93
C SER A 573 -10.52 -21.81 0.22
N SER A 574 -11.53 -21.46 -0.58
CA SER A 574 -11.74 -20.09 -1.04
C SER A 574 -11.80 -19.11 0.14
N VAL A 575 -11.37 -17.88 -0.09
CA VAL A 575 -11.38 -16.78 0.89
C VAL A 575 -12.81 -16.54 1.36
N SER A 576 -13.76 -16.46 0.43
CA SER A 576 -15.20 -16.32 0.69
C SER A 576 -15.76 -17.42 1.59
N ALA A 577 -15.42 -18.69 1.34
CA ALA A 577 -15.83 -19.79 2.20
C ALA A 577 -15.17 -19.72 3.59
N ALA A 578 -13.91 -19.30 3.66
CA ALA A 578 -13.15 -19.17 4.89
C ALA A 578 -13.70 -18.04 5.80
N VAL A 579 -14.00 -16.86 5.25
CA VAL A 579 -14.56 -15.72 6.00
C VAL A 579 -15.97 -16.03 6.50
N ASP A 580 -16.79 -16.73 5.71
CA ASP A 580 -18.10 -17.22 6.11
C ASP A 580 -18.01 -18.23 7.25
N ALA A 581 -17.07 -19.17 7.17
CA ALA A 581 -16.83 -20.16 8.21
C ALA A 581 -16.28 -19.54 9.51
N ALA A 582 -15.52 -18.45 9.40
CA ALA A 582 -15.05 -17.64 10.52
C ALA A 582 -16.16 -16.74 11.11
N GLY A 583 -17.29 -16.62 10.43
CA GLY A 583 -18.47 -15.89 10.88
C GLY A 583 -18.28 -14.38 10.88
N LEU A 584 -17.54 -13.86 9.89
CA LEU A 584 -17.52 -12.44 9.56
C LEU A 584 -18.91 -11.98 9.10
N THR A 585 -19.15 -10.67 9.14
CA THR A 585 -20.37 -10.11 8.52
C THR A 585 -20.18 -9.96 7.03
N ASP A 586 -21.26 -9.96 6.24
CA ASP A 586 -21.21 -9.79 4.78
C ASP A 586 -20.34 -8.59 4.35
N ASP A 587 -20.45 -7.44 5.03
CA ASP A 587 -19.63 -6.25 4.73
C ASP A 587 -18.13 -6.47 5.02
N GLN A 588 -17.78 -7.28 6.01
CA GLN A 588 -16.39 -7.64 6.33
C GLN A 588 -15.88 -8.72 5.37
N ALA A 589 -16.73 -9.68 5.01
CA ALA A 589 -16.40 -10.72 4.05
C ALA A 589 -16.10 -10.10 2.68
N ALA A 590 -16.95 -9.18 2.21
CA ALA A 590 -16.72 -8.42 0.98
C ALA A 590 -15.36 -7.71 1.00
N GLN A 591 -15.04 -6.95 2.05
CA GLN A 591 -13.74 -6.26 2.18
C GLN A 591 -12.53 -7.20 2.16
N VAL A 592 -12.69 -8.44 2.64
CA VAL A 592 -11.59 -9.40 2.70
C VAL A 592 -11.42 -10.12 1.37
N VAL A 593 -12.52 -10.43 0.68
CA VAL A 593 -12.50 -11.02 -0.66
C VAL A 593 -11.88 -10.02 -1.64
N ASP A 594 -12.38 -8.79 -1.66
CA ASP A 594 -11.89 -7.65 -2.45
C ASP A 594 -10.37 -7.49 -2.33
N ALA A 595 -9.87 -7.22 -1.12
CA ALA A 595 -8.44 -7.04 -0.90
C ALA A 595 -7.57 -8.29 -1.16
N ALA A 596 -8.12 -9.51 -1.06
CA ALA A 596 -7.37 -10.74 -1.35
C ALA A 596 -7.33 -11.06 -2.85
N THR A 597 -8.41 -10.76 -3.58
CA THR A 597 -8.48 -10.86 -5.03
C THR A 597 -7.62 -9.78 -5.69
N ASP A 598 -7.69 -8.53 -5.22
CA ASP A 598 -6.84 -7.43 -5.69
C ASP A 598 -5.34 -7.77 -5.62
N ALA A 599 -4.92 -8.45 -4.54
CA ALA A 599 -3.54 -8.88 -4.39
C ALA A 599 -3.14 -9.94 -5.43
N ALA A 600 -4.10 -10.72 -5.93
CA ALA A 600 -3.91 -11.75 -6.96
C ALA A 600 -3.80 -11.17 -8.37
N ASP A 601 -4.41 -10.02 -8.63
CA ASP A 601 -4.39 -9.37 -9.95
C ASP A 601 -2.98 -8.95 -10.39
N ASP A 602 -2.06 -8.79 -9.43
CA ASP A 602 -0.66 -8.48 -9.68
C ASP A 602 0.18 -9.72 -10.08
N ILE A 603 -0.42 -10.91 -10.23
CA ILE A 603 0.29 -12.12 -10.70
C ILE A 603 0.69 -11.98 -12.17
N ALA A 604 1.92 -12.36 -12.50
CA ALA A 604 2.39 -12.34 -13.87
C ALA A 604 1.87 -13.54 -14.68
N ASP A 605 1.56 -13.28 -15.94
CA ASP A 605 1.15 -14.29 -16.92
C ASP A 605 2.15 -15.49 -16.98
N PRO A 606 1.67 -16.75 -17.01
CA PRO A 606 2.50 -17.95 -17.10
C PRO A 606 3.53 -17.94 -18.23
N ALA A 607 3.23 -17.34 -19.38
CA ALA A 607 4.15 -17.20 -20.49
C ALA A 607 5.31 -16.25 -20.17
N ASP A 608 5.03 -15.16 -19.45
CA ASP A 608 6.04 -14.22 -18.99
C ASP A 608 6.92 -14.84 -17.91
N VAL A 609 6.33 -15.54 -16.95
CA VAL A 609 7.05 -16.29 -15.90
C VAL A 609 7.95 -17.35 -16.53
N ALA A 610 7.44 -18.15 -17.47
CA ALA A 610 8.21 -19.17 -18.17
C ALA A 610 9.42 -18.57 -18.93
N ALA A 611 9.23 -17.43 -19.59
CA ALA A 611 10.28 -16.74 -20.31
C ALA A 611 11.33 -16.12 -19.39
N ALA A 612 10.91 -15.49 -18.28
CA ALA A 612 11.83 -14.96 -17.27
C ALA A 612 12.66 -16.08 -16.63
N ALA A 613 12.02 -17.19 -16.21
CA ALA A 613 12.66 -18.36 -15.66
C ALA A 613 13.68 -18.98 -16.65
N ALA A 614 13.34 -19.02 -17.94
CA ALA A 614 14.23 -19.48 -18.98
C ALA A 614 15.47 -18.58 -19.14
N ILE A 615 15.31 -17.26 -19.07
CA ILE A 615 16.41 -16.28 -19.13
C ILE A 615 17.37 -16.51 -17.95
N ASP A 616 16.84 -16.67 -16.74
CA ASP A 616 17.63 -16.90 -15.53
C ASP A 616 18.34 -18.25 -15.55
N SER A 617 17.72 -19.25 -16.20
CA SER A 617 18.32 -20.54 -16.52
C SER A 617 19.34 -20.49 -17.67
N GLY A 618 19.59 -19.31 -18.24
CA GLY A 618 20.63 -19.07 -19.24
C GLY A 618 20.21 -19.31 -20.70
N ALA A 619 18.90 -19.32 -20.99
CA ALA A 619 18.39 -19.27 -22.35
C ALA A 619 18.84 -17.97 -23.05
N THR A 620 18.86 -18.01 -24.39
CA THR A 620 19.00 -16.78 -25.16
C THR A 620 17.68 -16.01 -25.19
N THR A 621 17.75 -14.70 -25.39
CA THR A 621 16.57 -13.84 -25.47
C THR A 621 15.54 -14.32 -26.49
N SER A 622 15.99 -14.74 -27.68
CA SER A 622 15.09 -15.28 -28.69
C SER A 622 14.46 -16.61 -28.26
N GLN A 623 15.18 -17.47 -27.52
CA GLN A 623 14.58 -18.71 -26.99
C GLN A 623 13.51 -18.41 -25.95
N ALA A 624 13.73 -17.43 -25.06
CA ALA A 624 12.75 -17.05 -24.06
C ALA A 624 11.47 -16.48 -24.69
N ILE A 625 11.59 -15.68 -25.74
CA ILE A 625 10.44 -15.16 -26.49
C ILE A 625 9.72 -16.28 -27.26
N ASP A 626 10.46 -17.22 -27.85
CA ASP A 626 9.86 -18.40 -28.49
C ASP A 626 9.08 -19.23 -27.45
N ILE A 627 9.62 -19.39 -26.21
CA ILE A 627 8.92 -20.06 -25.11
C ILE A 627 7.64 -19.32 -24.72
N ALA A 628 7.71 -18.01 -24.44
CA ALA A 628 6.53 -17.22 -24.10
C ALA A 628 5.42 -17.39 -25.15
N SER A 629 5.77 -17.24 -26.42
CA SER A 629 4.81 -17.34 -27.52
C SER A 629 4.22 -18.74 -27.69
N ASP A 630 4.94 -19.80 -27.32
CA ASP A 630 4.41 -21.16 -27.35
C ASP A 630 3.48 -21.39 -26.15
N VAL A 631 3.79 -20.81 -24.98
CA VAL A 631 2.95 -20.87 -23.76
C VAL A 631 1.66 -20.06 -23.92
N ASP A 632 1.72 -18.82 -24.40
CA ASP A 632 0.55 -17.99 -24.79
C ASP A 632 -0.39 -18.73 -25.77
N ALA A 633 0.16 -19.67 -26.55
CA ALA A 633 -0.61 -20.46 -27.51
C ALA A 633 -1.21 -21.75 -26.91
N GLY A 634 -1.12 -21.94 -25.59
CA GLY A 634 -1.63 -23.10 -24.85
C GLY A 634 -0.67 -24.28 -24.81
N THR A 635 0.63 -24.08 -25.03
CA THR A 635 1.63 -25.15 -24.82
C THR A 635 2.13 -25.09 -23.38
N SER A 636 2.21 -26.23 -22.68
CA SER A 636 2.84 -26.27 -21.36
C SER A 636 4.27 -25.70 -21.38
N ALA A 637 4.65 -25.01 -20.30
CA ALA A 637 5.97 -24.41 -20.15
C ALA A 637 7.09 -25.46 -20.26
N ALA A 638 6.84 -26.68 -19.75
CA ALA A 638 7.73 -27.83 -19.93
C ALA A 638 8.00 -28.16 -21.40
N ALA A 639 6.94 -28.26 -22.22
CA ALA A 639 7.04 -28.60 -23.62
C ALA A 639 7.70 -27.45 -24.42
N ALA A 640 7.29 -26.21 -24.18
CA ALA A 640 7.86 -25.02 -24.81
C ALA A 640 9.38 -24.90 -24.51
N ALA A 641 9.78 -25.03 -23.24
CA ALA A 641 11.20 -24.99 -22.85
C ALA A 641 12.02 -26.13 -23.48
N ALA A 642 11.46 -27.34 -23.52
CA ALA A 642 12.10 -28.49 -24.14
C ALA A 642 12.30 -28.31 -25.65
N ASP A 643 11.30 -27.77 -26.36
CA ASP A 643 11.34 -27.50 -27.80
C ASP A 643 12.29 -26.36 -28.16
N ALA A 644 12.39 -25.34 -27.28
CA ALA A 644 13.42 -24.31 -27.34
C ALA A 644 14.84 -24.86 -27.08
N GLY A 645 14.95 -26.12 -26.64
CA GLY A 645 16.21 -26.86 -26.49
C GLY A 645 16.94 -26.60 -25.18
N LEU A 646 16.21 -26.20 -24.14
CA LEU A 646 16.76 -26.07 -22.79
C LEU A 646 17.15 -27.45 -22.23
N PRO A 647 18.19 -27.51 -21.37
CA PRO A 647 18.53 -28.75 -20.67
C PRO A 647 17.46 -29.08 -19.60
N THR A 648 17.34 -30.36 -19.22
CA THR A 648 16.24 -30.84 -18.35
C THR A 648 16.23 -30.24 -16.94
N ASP A 649 17.38 -29.78 -16.45
CA ASP A 649 17.46 -29.01 -15.20
C ASP A 649 16.87 -27.61 -15.33
N ALA A 650 17.10 -26.92 -16.46
CA ALA A 650 16.46 -25.63 -16.75
C ALA A 650 14.96 -25.78 -17.03
N VAL A 651 14.54 -26.86 -17.69
CA VAL A 651 13.10 -27.14 -17.91
C VAL A 651 12.39 -27.32 -16.58
N ALA A 652 12.98 -28.06 -15.64
CA ALA A 652 12.38 -28.24 -14.31
C ALA A 652 12.27 -26.93 -13.52
N GLU A 653 13.25 -26.02 -13.65
CA GLU A 653 13.20 -24.70 -13.03
C GLU A 653 12.09 -23.83 -13.61
N VAL A 654 11.94 -23.82 -14.95
CA VAL A 654 10.86 -23.09 -15.63
C VAL A 654 9.49 -23.56 -15.15
N VAL A 655 9.29 -24.88 -15.11
CA VAL A 655 8.04 -25.49 -14.65
C VAL A 655 7.74 -25.13 -13.20
N SER A 656 8.74 -25.18 -12.32
CA SER A 656 8.57 -24.85 -10.90
C SER A 656 8.17 -23.39 -10.72
N GLN A 657 8.82 -22.44 -11.40
CA GLN A 657 8.44 -21.02 -11.27
C GLN A 657 7.04 -20.72 -11.80
N VAL A 658 6.63 -21.37 -12.90
CA VAL A 658 5.27 -21.22 -13.45
C VAL A 658 4.22 -21.81 -12.49
N ALA A 659 4.50 -22.99 -11.93
CA ALA A 659 3.63 -23.62 -10.95
C ALA A 659 3.53 -22.79 -9.66
N ASP A 660 4.66 -22.34 -9.10
CA ASP A 660 4.72 -21.49 -7.91
C ASP A 660 3.92 -20.19 -8.10
N SER A 661 4.01 -19.56 -9.29
CA SER A 661 3.24 -18.35 -9.61
C SER A 661 1.73 -18.63 -9.64
N SER A 662 1.34 -19.80 -10.16
CA SER A 662 -0.06 -20.21 -10.25
C SER A 662 -0.69 -20.54 -8.89
N GLU A 663 0.09 -20.80 -7.83
CA GLU A 663 -0.45 -21.08 -6.48
C GLU A 663 -1.10 -19.84 -5.84
N ASN A 664 -0.78 -18.64 -6.33
CA ASN A 664 -1.34 -17.39 -5.80
C ASN A 664 -2.63 -16.96 -6.51
N VAL A 665 -2.99 -17.61 -7.62
CA VAL A 665 -4.20 -17.30 -8.39
C VAL A 665 -5.42 -17.43 -7.49
N ALA A 666 -6.32 -16.45 -7.57
CA ALA A 666 -7.53 -16.43 -6.77
C ALA A 666 -8.50 -17.56 -7.18
N ASP A 667 -9.28 -18.04 -6.21
CA ASP A 667 -10.33 -19.02 -6.49
C ASP A 667 -11.44 -18.36 -7.34
N PRO A 668 -11.98 -19.03 -8.39
CA PRO A 668 -13.06 -18.51 -9.22
C PRO A 668 -14.28 -18.01 -8.43
N ALA A 669 -14.58 -18.59 -7.26
CA ALA A 669 -15.65 -18.12 -6.39
C ALA A 669 -15.37 -16.73 -5.79
N ASP A 670 -14.10 -16.47 -5.45
CA ASP A 670 -13.65 -15.21 -4.89
C ASP A 670 -13.62 -14.13 -5.97
N VAL A 671 -13.04 -14.44 -7.14
CA VAL A 671 -13.05 -13.56 -8.33
C VAL A 671 -14.47 -13.21 -8.75
N ALA A 672 -15.38 -14.20 -8.82
CA ALA A 672 -16.76 -13.94 -9.22
C ALA A 672 -17.53 -13.06 -8.22
N ALA A 673 -17.24 -13.20 -6.92
CA ALA A 673 -17.85 -12.37 -5.89
C ALA A 673 -17.32 -10.95 -5.93
N ASP A 674 -16.01 -10.81 -6.12
CA ASP A 674 -15.33 -9.53 -6.25
C ASP A 674 -15.80 -8.74 -7.47
N ALA A 675 -15.76 -9.37 -8.65
CA ALA A 675 -16.32 -8.83 -9.90
C ALA A 675 -17.78 -8.37 -9.75
N ALA A 676 -18.58 -9.10 -8.98
CA ALA A 676 -19.95 -8.69 -8.70
C ALA A 676 -20.01 -7.44 -7.81
N LEU A 677 -19.15 -7.31 -6.79
CA LEU A 677 -19.06 -6.15 -5.90
C LEU A 677 -18.68 -4.88 -6.67
N ASP A 678 -17.66 -4.97 -7.52
CA ASP A 678 -17.21 -3.89 -8.41
C ASP A 678 -18.33 -3.36 -9.29
N ASN A 679 -19.17 -4.26 -9.75
CA ASN A 679 -20.33 -3.96 -10.57
C ASN A 679 -21.59 -3.59 -9.76
N GLY A 680 -21.42 -3.26 -8.48
CA GLY A 680 -22.44 -2.71 -7.61
C GLY A 680 -23.41 -3.73 -7.02
N ALA A 681 -23.07 -5.02 -7.01
CA ALA A 681 -23.81 -6.01 -6.24
C ALA A 681 -23.73 -5.69 -4.74
N THR A 682 -24.73 -6.12 -3.99
CA THR A 682 -24.64 -6.03 -2.52
C THR A 682 -23.71 -7.12 -1.97
N PRO A 683 -23.07 -6.92 -0.80
CA PRO A 683 -22.26 -7.96 -0.17
C PRO A 683 -22.97 -9.32 -0.01
N ALA A 684 -24.28 -9.28 0.25
CA ALA A 684 -25.09 -10.49 0.33
C ALA A 684 -25.26 -11.20 -1.03
N GLN A 685 -25.35 -10.44 -2.13
CA GLN A 685 -25.41 -11.02 -3.48
C GLN A 685 -24.06 -11.60 -3.90
N ALA A 686 -22.96 -10.90 -3.63
CA ALA A 686 -21.62 -11.39 -3.89
C ALA A 686 -21.33 -12.70 -3.12
N SER A 687 -21.70 -12.75 -1.84
CA SER A 687 -21.64 -13.99 -1.04
C SER A 687 -22.52 -15.11 -1.60
N ASP A 688 -23.74 -14.80 -2.08
CA ASP A 688 -24.61 -15.80 -2.74
C ASP A 688 -23.98 -16.31 -4.06
N VAL A 689 -23.25 -15.46 -4.81
CA VAL A 689 -22.50 -15.83 -6.03
C VAL A 689 -21.33 -16.75 -5.69
N ALA A 690 -20.42 -16.33 -4.79
CA ALA A 690 -19.30 -17.15 -4.33
C ALA A 690 -19.76 -18.53 -3.86
N ALA A 691 -20.77 -18.59 -2.98
CA ALA A 691 -21.28 -19.85 -2.46
C ALA A 691 -21.90 -20.76 -3.54
N ALA A 692 -22.41 -20.19 -4.63
CA ALA A 692 -22.92 -20.96 -5.75
C ALA A 692 -21.78 -21.50 -6.62
N VAL A 693 -20.73 -20.71 -6.87
CA VAL A 693 -19.53 -21.12 -7.62
C VAL A 693 -18.76 -22.20 -6.87
N ASP A 694 -18.47 -22.01 -5.58
CA ASP A 694 -17.83 -23.00 -4.69
C ASP A 694 -18.62 -24.32 -4.61
N SER A 695 -19.94 -24.28 -4.90
CA SER A 695 -20.79 -25.48 -4.98
C SER A 695 -20.76 -26.20 -6.35
N GLY A 696 -19.99 -25.67 -7.30
CA GLY A 696 -19.81 -26.16 -8.67
C GLY A 696 -20.78 -25.58 -9.70
N SER A 697 -21.27 -24.34 -9.49
CA SER A 697 -21.94 -23.59 -10.56
C SER A 697 -20.90 -22.79 -11.35
N SER A 698 -21.14 -22.54 -12.64
CA SER A 698 -20.40 -21.52 -13.38
C SER A 698 -20.63 -20.13 -12.76
N ALA A 699 -19.65 -19.23 -12.92
CA ALA A 699 -19.73 -17.85 -12.43
C ALA A 699 -20.89 -17.10 -13.09
N SER A 700 -21.08 -17.30 -14.39
CA SER A 700 -22.21 -16.77 -15.15
C SER A 700 -23.58 -17.22 -14.62
N ALA A 701 -23.76 -18.50 -14.33
CA ALA A 701 -25.01 -19.01 -13.78
C ALA A 701 -25.25 -18.49 -12.36
N ALA A 702 -24.20 -18.46 -11.53
CA ALA A 702 -24.26 -17.92 -10.18
C ALA A 702 -24.70 -16.44 -10.16
N ALA A 703 -24.05 -15.60 -10.97
CA ALA A 703 -24.37 -14.19 -11.13
C ALA A 703 -25.82 -13.97 -11.63
N ALA A 704 -26.24 -14.75 -12.63
CA ALA A 704 -27.60 -14.68 -13.16
C ALA A 704 -28.66 -15.11 -12.13
N ASP A 705 -28.39 -16.15 -11.34
CA ASP A 705 -29.30 -16.64 -10.29
C ASP A 705 -29.36 -15.69 -9.09
N ALA A 706 -28.28 -14.95 -8.81
CA ALA A 706 -28.23 -13.83 -7.86
C ALA A 706 -29.02 -12.60 -8.37
N GLY A 707 -29.49 -12.63 -9.62
CA GLY A 707 -30.34 -11.62 -10.22
C GLY A 707 -29.59 -10.39 -10.73
N LEU A 708 -28.30 -10.55 -11.04
CA LEU A 708 -27.48 -9.52 -11.67
C LEU A 708 -27.89 -9.33 -13.14
N ASP A 709 -27.69 -8.12 -13.66
CA ASP A 709 -28.02 -7.81 -15.05
C ASP A 709 -26.97 -8.41 -16.01
N ALA A 710 -27.33 -8.55 -17.29
CA ALA A 710 -26.50 -9.27 -18.25
C ALA A 710 -25.11 -8.65 -18.50
N SER A 711 -24.95 -7.34 -18.30
CA SER A 711 -23.64 -6.69 -18.38
C SER A 711 -22.73 -7.15 -17.24
N VAL A 712 -23.24 -7.14 -16.00
CA VAL A 712 -22.51 -7.62 -14.82
C VAL A 712 -22.16 -9.10 -14.95
N VAL A 713 -23.05 -9.91 -15.52
CA VAL A 713 -22.75 -11.33 -15.80
C VAL A 713 -21.61 -11.46 -16.81
N ALA A 714 -21.53 -10.58 -17.81
CA ALA A 714 -20.42 -10.59 -18.76
C ALA A 714 -19.12 -10.18 -18.06
N ASP A 715 -19.13 -9.10 -17.26
CA ASP A 715 -17.95 -8.63 -16.53
C ASP A 715 -17.42 -9.67 -15.52
N VAL A 716 -18.32 -10.37 -14.81
CA VAL A 716 -17.96 -11.49 -13.90
C VAL A 716 -17.31 -12.64 -14.66
N VAL A 717 -17.79 -12.95 -15.87
CA VAL A 717 -17.23 -14.01 -16.69
C VAL A 717 -15.85 -13.64 -17.23
N ASP A 718 -15.71 -12.38 -17.68
CA ASP A 718 -14.46 -11.77 -18.15
C ASP A 718 -13.37 -11.96 -17.08
N GLN A 719 -13.59 -11.41 -15.88
CA GLN A 719 -12.61 -11.45 -14.80
C GLN A 719 -12.28 -12.87 -14.33
N VAL A 720 -13.28 -13.77 -14.23
CA VAL A 720 -13.04 -15.17 -13.83
C VAL A 720 -12.24 -15.92 -14.90
N ALA A 721 -12.49 -15.64 -16.18
CA ALA A 721 -11.71 -16.22 -17.27
C ALA A 721 -10.27 -15.67 -17.28
N ASP A 722 -10.11 -14.35 -17.14
CA ASP A 722 -8.80 -13.69 -17.11
C ASP A 722 -7.94 -14.17 -15.93
N SER A 723 -8.54 -14.30 -14.74
CA SER A 723 -7.84 -14.86 -13.58
C SER A 723 -7.43 -16.32 -13.83
N SER A 724 -8.28 -17.09 -14.50
CA SER A 724 -8.00 -18.48 -14.86
C SER A 724 -6.87 -18.64 -15.89
N ASP A 725 -6.59 -17.62 -16.72
CA ASP A 725 -5.47 -17.66 -17.68
C ASP A 725 -4.10 -17.64 -16.96
N ASN A 726 -4.07 -17.21 -15.70
CA ASN A 726 -2.88 -17.28 -14.85
C ASN A 726 -2.65 -18.66 -14.22
N VAL A 727 -3.56 -19.63 -14.40
CA VAL A 727 -3.39 -20.99 -13.90
C VAL A 727 -2.42 -21.77 -14.79
N ALA A 728 -1.42 -22.41 -14.17
CA ALA A 728 -0.44 -23.22 -14.87
C ALA A 728 -1.08 -24.46 -15.53
N ASP A 729 -0.53 -24.89 -16.67
CA ASP A 729 -0.99 -26.11 -17.34
C ASP A 729 -0.86 -27.33 -16.39
N SER A 730 -1.86 -28.20 -16.38
CA SER A 730 -1.87 -29.43 -15.58
C SER A 730 -0.61 -30.30 -15.74
N ALA A 731 0.06 -30.26 -16.89
CA ALA A 731 1.32 -30.95 -17.13
C ALA A 731 2.49 -30.32 -16.38
N ASP A 732 2.51 -28.99 -16.26
CA ASP A 732 3.50 -28.24 -15.49
C ASP A 732 3.28 -28.47 -14.00
N VAL A 733 2.05 -28.33 -13.50
CA VAL A 733 1.69 -28.60 -12.09
C VAL A 733 2.02 -30.04 -11.70
N ALA A 734 1.67 -31.02 -12.54
CA ALA A 734 1.99 -32.42 -12.28
C ALA A 734 3.50 -32.68 -12.23
N ALA A 735 4.26 -31.98 -13.07
CA ALA A 735 5.70 -32.12 -13.16
C ALA A 735 6.40 -31.44 -11.98
N ASP A 736 5.93 -30.28 -11.54
CA ASP A 736 6.42 -29.60 -10.35
C ASP A 736 6.15 -30.42 -9.08
N ALA A 737 4.89 -30.83 -8.85
CA ALA A 737 4.53 -31.68 -7.72
C ALA A 737 5.33 -33.01 -7.69
N ALA A 738 5.67 -33.55 -8.86
CA ALA A 738 6.57 -34.69 -8.96
C ALA A 738 7.99 -34.33 -8.49
N ALA A 739 8.50 -33.15 -8.87
CA ALA A 739 9.79 -32.62 -8.46
C ALA A 739 9.85 -32.42 -6.93
N GLU A 740 8.84 -31.80 -6.35
CA GLU A 740 8.69 -31.61 -4.90
C GLU A 740 8.67 -32.94 -4.13
N ALA A 741 7.97 -33.94 -4.69
CA ALA A 741 7.94 -35.30 -4.17
C ALA A 741 9.27 -36.07 -4.36
N GLY A 742 10.30 -35.41 -4.91
CA GLY A 742 11.67 -35.89 -5.03
C GLY A 742 11.97 -36.65 -6.32
N ALA A 743 11.19 -36.45 -7.38
CA ALA A 743 11.50 -36.96 -8.70
C ALA A 743 12.80 -36.34 -9.25
N SER A 744 13.51 -37.09 -10.09
CA SER A 744 14.66 -36.52 -10.82
C SER A 744 14.19 -35.63 -11.98
N PRO A 745 15.01 -34.69 -12.49
CA PRO A 745 14.64 -33.87 -13.66
C PRO A 745 14.22 -34.70 -14.89
N ASP A 746 14.86 -35.85 -15.10
CA ASP A 746 14.46 -36.77 -16.18
C ASP A 746 13.05 -37.36 -15.97
N GLN A 747 12.61 -37.52 -14.73
CA GLN A 747 11.26 -38.01 -14.39
C GLN A 747 10.24 -36.87 -14.47
N VAL A 748 10.57 -35.67 -14.01
CA VAL A 748 9.75 -34.44 -14.15
C VAL A 748 9.39 -34.25 -15.63
N SER A 749 10.38 -34.21 -16.54
CA SER A 749 10.11 -34.09 -17.98
C SER A 749 9.35 -35.29 -18.57
N GLN A 750 9.41 -36.47 -17.95
CA GLN A 750 8.60 -37.62 -18.38
C GLN A 750 7.14 -37.50 -17.95
N VAL A 751 6.88 -36.91 -16.78
CA VAL A 751 5.52 -36.67 -16.29
C VAL A 751 4.85 -35.60 -17.15
N ALA A 752 5.45 -34.41 -17.29
CA ALA A 752 4.93 -33.34 -18.15
C ALA A 752 4.56 -33.85 -19.55
N ALA A 753 5.54 -34.44 -20.26
CA ALA A 753 5.33 -34.93 -21.62
C ALA A 753 4.28 -36.06 -21.74
N ALA A 754 4.03 -36.80 -20.66
CA ALA A 754 2.96 -37.80 -20.64
C ALA A 754 1.59 -37.14 -20.43
N VAL A 755 1.48 -36.17 -19.53
CA VAL A 755 0.26 -35.38 -19.29
C VAL A 755 -0.12 -34.57 -20.52
N ASP A 756 0.83 -33.86 -21.15
CA ASP A 756 0.64 -33.17 -22.44
C ASP A 756 0.10 -34.10 -23.54
N SER A 757 0.47 -35.39 -23.48
CA SER A 757 0.02 -36.40 -24.45
C SER A 757 -1.37 -36.98 -24.13
N GLY A 758 -2.03 -36.48 -23.09
CA GLY A 758 -3.35 -36.87 -22.61
C GLY A 758 -3.36 -38.02 -21.60
N ALA A 759 -2.24 -38.32 -20.93
CA ALA A 759 -2.25 -39.21 -19.78
C ALA A 759 -2.79 -38.48 -18.54
N THR A 760 -3.45 -39.19 -17.63
CA THR A 760 -3.80 -38.57 -16.35
C THR A 760 -2.54 -38.34 -15.50
N PRO A 761 -2.50 -37.30 -14.65
CA PRO A 761 -1.35 -37.03 -13.77
C PRO A 761 -0.93 -38.26 -12.95
N THR A 762 -1.90 -38.96 -12.37
CA THR A 762 -1.68 -40.23 -11.64
C THR A 762 -0.99 -41.30 -12.49
N ASP A 763 -1.47 -41.56 -13.72
CA ASP A 763 -0.89 -42.59 -14.59
C ASP A 763 0.50 -42.17 -15.08
N ALA A 764 0.69 -40.90 -15.42
CA ALA A 764 1.97 -40.32 -15.83
C ALA A 764 3.03 -40.45 -14.73
N ALA A 765 2.72 -40.05 -13.49
CA ALA A 765 3.60 -40.17 -12.33
C ALA A 765 3.95 -41.64 -12.03
N ALA A 766 2.97 -42.54 -12.08
CA ALA A 766 3.18 -43.96 -11.84
C ALA A 766 4.09 -44.60 -12.91
N ASP A 767 3.89 -44.25 -14.18
CA ASP A 767 4.70 -44.75 -15.31
C ASP A 767 6.13 -44.16 -15.30
N ALA A 768 6.30 -42.93 -14.83
CA ALA A 768 7.60 -42.31 -14.53
C ALA A 768 8.32 -42.99 -13.33
N GLY A 769 7.63 -43.89 -12.62
CA GLY A 769 8.20 -44.73 -11.57
C GLY A 769 8.27 -44.04 -10.21
N LEU A 770 7.42 -43.05 -9.95
CA LEU A 770 7.27 -42.40 -8.65
C LEU A 770 6.73 -43.37 -7.59
N SER A 771 6.91 -43.00 -6.33
CA SER A 771 6.33 -43.74 -5.21
C SER A 771 4.82 -43.52 -5.13
N ALA A 772 4.07 -44.42 -4.51
CA ALA A 772 2.62 -44.25 -4.38
C ALA A 772 2.22 -42.99 -3.59
N ASP A 773 3.04 -42.57 -2.62
CA ASP A 773 2.80 -41.33 -1.86
C ASP A 773 3.04 -40.11 -2.76
N ALA A 774 4.11 -40.14 -3.58
CA ALA A 774 4.41 -39.07 -4.55
C ALA A 774 3.36 -38.97 -5.66
N VAL A 775 2.80 -40.10 -6.12
CA VAL A 775 1.69 -40.10 -7.08
C VAL A 775 0.45 -39.45 -6.49
N ALA A 776 0.17 -39.67 -5.20
CA ALA A 776 -0.96 -39.02 -4.54
C ALA A 776 -0.74 -37.52 -4.40
N THR A 777 0.47 -37.07 -4.05
CA THR A 777 0.81 -35.63 -4.04
C THR A 777 0.58 -34.99 -5.42
N VAL A 778 1.02 -35.62 -6.50
CA VAL A 778 0.78 -35.12 -7.86
C VAL A 778 -0.72 -35.02 -8.19
N ASP A 779 -1.52 -36.01 -7.78
CA ASP A 779 -2.97 -36.00 -7.98
C ASP A 779 -3.62 -34.85 -7.18
N ASP A 780 -3.28 -34.73 -5.90
CA ASP A 780 -3.82 -33.71 -5.00
C ASP A 780 -3.44 -32.29 -5.46
N SER A 781 -2.21 -32.05 -5.92
CA SER A 781 -1.75 -30.74 -6.41
C SER A 781 -2.42 -30.33 -7.73
N VAL A 782 -2.57 -31.26 -8.68
CA VAL A 782 -3.25 -30.95 -9.94
C VAL A 782 -4.74 -30.74 -9.72
N ASP A 783 -5.37 -31.51 -8.85
CA ASP A 783 -6.77 -31.26 -8.47
C ASP A 783 -6.94 -29.87 -7.83
N ALA A 784 -6.06 -29.49 -6.90
CA ALA A 784 -6.10 -28.16 -6.27
C ALA A 784 -5.87 -27.01 -7.27
N SER A 785 -4.95 -27.16 -8.23
CA SER A 785 -4.73 -26.15 -9.26
C SER A 785 -5.90 -26.05 -10.26
N ASN A 786 -6.52 -27.17 -10.63
CA ASN A 786 -7.70 -27.17 -11.50
C ASN A 786 -8.93 -26.54 -10.83
N ASP A 787 -9.00 -26.55 -9.49
CA ASP A 787 -10.08 -25.87 -8.76
C ASP A 787 -10.00 -24.33 -8.95
N ASN A 788 -8.84 -23.80 -9.33
CA ASN A 788 -8.66 -22.38 -9.68
C ASN A 788 -8.99 -22.06 -11.16
N SER A 789 -9.32 -23.05 -11.99
CA SER A 789 -9.68 -22.82 -13.39
C SER A 789 -11.15 -22.45 -13.56
N ALA A 790 -11.44 -21.54 -14.49
CA ALA A 790 -12.81 -21.16 -14.84
C ALA A 790 -13.61 -22.34 -15.41
N ASP A 791 -14.95 -22.33 -15.22
CA ASP A 791 -15.80 -23.34 -15.87
C ASP A 791 -15.80 -23.13 -17.39
N SER A 792 -15.86 -24.23 -18.14
CA SER A 792 -15.99 -24.23 -19.60
C SER A 792 -17.12 -23.35 -20.15
N ALA A 793 -18.20 -23.15 -19.39
CA ALA A 793 -19.28 -22.24 -19.75
C ALA A 793 -18.86 -20.76 -19.68
N ASP A 794 -18.04 -20.40 -18.69
CA ASP A 794 -17.50 -19.05 -18.51
C ASP A 794 -16.44 -18.79 -19.57
N VAL A 795 -15.48 -19.70 -19.78
CA VAL A 795 -14.46 -19.60 -20.86
C VAL A 795 -15.11 -19.48 -22.26
N ALA A 796 -16.19 -20.24 -22.52
CA ALA A 796 -16.89 -20.14 -23.80
C ALA A 796 -17.61 -18.79 -24.00
N ALA A 797 -18.09 -18.22 -22.90
CA ALA A 797 -18.84 -16.97 -22.90
C ALA A 797 -17.89 -15.77 -23.03
N ASP A 798 -16.76 -15.80 -22.32
CA ASP A 798 -15.66 -14.86 -22.48
C ASP A 798 -15.16 -14.85 -23.95
N ALA A 799 -14.76 -16.02 -24.48
CA ALA A 799 -14.32 -16.12 -25.88
C ALA A 799 -15.37 -15.61 -26.91
N ALA A 800 -16.65 -15.63 -26.54
CA ALA A 800 -17.71 -15.03 -27.36
C ALA A 800 -17.75 -13.50 -27.22
N ALA A 801 -17.61 -12.96 -26.01
CA ALA A 801 -17.52 -11.53 -25.71
C ALA A 801 -16.36 -10.90 -26.48
N ASP A 802 -15.21 -11.55 -26.39
CA ASP A 802 -13.93 -11.21 -27.00
C ASP A 802 -13.99 -11.23 -28.54
N ALA A 803 -14.82 -12.14 -29.10
CA ALA A 803 -15.18 -12.15 -30.52
C ALA A 803 -16.25 -11.11 -30.94
N GLY A 804 -16.66 -10.23 -30.02
CA GLY A 804 -17.59 -9.12 -30.21
C GLY A 804 -19.07 -9.47 -30.07
N ALA A 805 -19.41 -10.49 -29.27
CA ALA A 805 -20.78 -10.73 -28.83
C ALA A 805 -21.29 -9.58 -27.96
N SER A 806 -22.60 -9.34 -27.91
CA SER A 806 -23.19 -8.46 -26.88
C SER A 806 -23.34 -9.22 -25.57
N ASP A 807 -23.48 -8.52 -24.44
CA ASP A 807 -23.65 -9.11 -23.10
C ASP A 807 -24.85 -10.09 -23.04
N ASP A 808 -25.96 -9.74 -23.72
CA ASP A 808 -27.12 -10.63 -23.88
C ASP A 808 -26.77 -11.97 -24.58
N GLN A 809 -25.80 -11.95 -25.49
CA GLN A 809 -25.33 -13.12 -26.23
C GLN A 809 -24.29 -13.90 -25.43
N VAL A 810 -23.40 -13.23 -24.70
CA VAL A 810 -22.44 -13.83 -23.75
C VAL A 810 -23.20 -14.67 -22.72
N ALA A 811 -24.18 -14.08 -22.03
CA ALA A 811 -25.03 -14.78 -21.08
C ALA A 811 -25.83 -15.94 -21.70
N GLN A 812 -26.21 -15.84 -22.99
CA GLN A 812 -26.87 -16.94 -23.71
C GLN A 812 -25.92 -18.08 -24.05
N VAL A 813 -24.65 -17.78 -24.38
CA VAL A 813 -23.63 -18.80 -24.64
C VAL A 813 -23.33 -19.56 -23.36
N ALA A 814 -23.00 -18.86 -22.27
CA ALA A 814 -22.71 -19.47 -20.98
C ALA A 814 -23.83 -20.41 -20.54
N SER A 815 -25.07 -19.90 -20.48
CA SER A 815 -26.24 -20.69 -20.10
C SER A 815 -26.50 -21.91 -21.00
N ALA A 816 -26.18 -21.83 -22.28
CA ALA A 816 -26.34 -22.96 -23.19
C ALA A 816 -25.27 -24.03 -22.99
N VAL A 817 -24.03 -23.63 -22.70
CA VAL A 817 -22.92 -24.54 -22.37
C VAL A 817 -23.19 -25.26 -21.05
N ASP A 818 -23.67 -24.54 -20.02
CA ASP A 818 -24.14 -25.13 -18.76
C ASP A 818 -25.26 -26.17 -18.94
N ASP A 819 -26.18 -25.90 -19.87
CA ASP A 819 -27.24 -26.83 -20.26
C ASP A 819 -26.72 -28.04 -21.08
N GLY A 820 -25.42 -28.08 -21.38
CA GLY A 820 -24.70 -29.16 -22.05
C GLY A 820 -24.61 -29.04 -23.57
N ALA A 821 -24.78 -27.84 -24.14
CA ALA A 821 -24.43 -27.58 -25.53
C ALA A 821 -22.90 -27.54 -25.71
N SER A 822 -22.39 -27.84 -26.91
CA SER A 822 -20.99 -27.55 -27.21
C SER A 822 -20.79 -26.04 -27.39
N PRO A 823 -19.58 -25.50 -27.12
CA PRO A 823 -19.31 -24.06 -27.28
C PRO A 823 -19.69 -23.54 -28.67
N SER A 824 -19.36 -24.28 -29.74
CA SER A 824 -19.77 -23.93 -31.10
C SER A 824 -21.29 -23.86 -31.32
N ASP A 825 -22.04 -24.79 -30.73
CA ASP A 825 -23.50 -24.88 -30.89
C ASP A 825 -24.17 -23.76 -30.07
N ALA A 826 -23.68 -23.49 -28.86
CA ALA A 826 -24.10 -22.38 -28.01
C ALA A 826 -23.91 -21.02 -28.70
N ALA A 827 -22.70 -20.75 -29.23
CA ALA A 827 -22.40 -19.55 -30.00
C ALA A 827 -23.30 -19.39 -31.23
N SER A 828 -23.54 -20.48 -31.96
CA SER A 828 -24.43 -20.48 -33.13
C SER A 828 -25.88 -20.19 -32.77
N ASP A 829 -26.38 -20.77 -31.66
CA ASP A 829 -27.74 -20.59 -31.18
C ASP A 829 -27.97 -19.18 -30.59
N ALA A 830 -26.93 -18.57 -30.00
CA ALA A 830 -26.88 -17.15 -29.63
C ALA A 830 -26.83 -16.20 -30.84
N GLY A 831 -26.73 -16.74 -32.06
CA GLY A 831 -26.80 -15.99 -33.32
C GLY A 831 -25.46 -15.42 -33.79
N LEU A 832 -24.34 -15.91 -33.24
CA LEU A 832 -23.00 -15.56 -33.70
C LEU A 832 -22.68 -16.21 -35.05
N SER A 833 -21.66 -15.70 -35.72
CA SER A 833 -21.29 -16.21 -37.04
C SER A 833 -20.55 -17.55 -36.93
N ASP A 834 -20.62 -18.40 -37.96
CA ASP A 834 -19.86 -19.66 -38.03
C ASP A 834 -18.34 -19.48 -37.78
N ALA A 835 -17.79 -18.29 -38.06
CA ALA A 835 -16.38 -17.99 -37.80
C ALA A 835 -16.11 -17.72 -36.31
N VAL A 836 -17.02 -17.00 -35.64
CA VAL A 836 -16.95 -16.75 -34.19
C VAL A 836 -17.20 -18.03 -33.42
N ALA A 837 -18.22 -18.81 -33.80
CA ALA A 837 -18.50 -20.09 -33.17
C ALA A 837 -17.33 -21.08 -33.27
N ALA A 838 -16.53 -21.01 -34.33
CA ALA A 838 -15.32 -21.82 -34.47
C ALA A 838 -14.12 -21.30 -33.67
N GLN A 839 -14.10 -19.99 -33.34
CA GLN A 839 -13.09 -19.40 -32.46
C GLN A 839 -13.38 -19.78 -31.01
N VAL A 840 -14.63 -19.60 -30.56
CA VAL A 840 -15.09 -20.03 -29.23
C VAL A 840 -14.82 -21.51 -28.97
N ASP A 841 -15.12 -22.38 -29.96
CA ASP A 841 -14.85 -23.82 -29.86
C ASP A 841 -13.35 -24.16 -29.82
N GLN A 842 -12.48 -23.25 -30.29
CA GLN A 842 -11.03 -23.44 -30.27
C GLN A 842 -10.40 -22.96 -28.96
N THR A 843 -10.97 -21.95 -28.30
CA THR A 843 -10.47 -21.45 -27.01
C THR A 843 -10.78 -22.42 -25.86
N VAL A 844 -11.92 -23.11 -25.92
CA VAL A 844 -12.38 -24.03 -24.85
C VAL A 844 -11.78 -25.45 -24.97
N ASP A 845 -11.29 -25.84 -26.16
CA ASP A 845 -10.73 -27.18 -26.47
C ASP A 845 -9.23 -27.24 -26.18
#